data_AF-X0J7H0-F1
#
_entry.id   AF-X0J7H0-F1
#
_cell.length_a   1.000
_cell.length_b   1.000
_cell.length_c   1.000
_cell.angle_alpha   90.00
_cell.angle_beta   90.00
_cell.angle_gamma   90.00
#
_symmetry.space_group_name_H-M   'P 1'
#
loop_
_entity.id
_entity.type
_entity.pdbx_description
1 polymer ?
#
loop_
_entity_poly.entity_id
_entity_poly.type
_entity_poly.pdbx_seq_one_letter_code
_entity_poly.pdbx_strand_id
1 'polypeptide(L)'
;MNADDATKSTEIADDVIARLETDGSSLAAELLSAKGLFRKESLWLTGSDAWSYDLGNSGVHHVLASGENVNMLIIDSTPYSERAAADANRRKKDIGLYAMNFGNVYVASTAVYSSYTQVLQALLEADKFEGPSVVLAYLPYFGETDSPLTVLQETKKAVDTGYWPLYRWNPDNEKKGEPNFSLDSELIKQELKKFLARDNQLTQLAAKEPKFAAALVKDFGSEVRAQQKRKAKDAYNQLLEGLLGAPLTILYASDNGNATTLAKRLASRGRARGLKTTVLAMEDYPVEDLPTEENIVFITSTAGQGEFPQNGLPFWDAIKDNTGLDLAAVNYSIFGLGDSHYWPRKEDKIYYNKPAKDLDRVLTNLGGKHLIDIGLGDDQDPDSFQTGYQEWEPKLWTALGVDKVDGLPDEPPPITNEDIKLASNYLRGTIVEGLNDPTTLAISASDQQLTKFHGTYMQDDRDIRDERKAQGLEPAYSFMIRCRLPGGISTPKQWVQMDDIANELGNETMKLTTRQTFQFHGVVKSKLKPAMQAINRALMTTIAACGDVNRNVMCSSLPTQSKYHRQVFACSQLISDHLLPSTTAYHEIWLTDDDNKKTQVAGDAVQDFEPLYGPTYLPRKFKITIAIPPHNDTDVYAHDIGLIAIKGEDGNLAGFNVLAGGGMGATHNNKKTYPQTGRMFGFCKTEDVHIVCEKIMLVQRDNGDRKNRKHARLKYTIDDMTVPVFRSKVEELWGKKFENERPFEFKSNVDTFGWQKDEHGLNHFTFFIENGRIEDTPEFQMKTGLREIAKSLKGQSEFRLTGNQHLILSNVADEDLDDVKQLMKKYKLDNIQFSALRLSSSACVAFPTCGLAMAESERYLPVLISKLESCLEENGLRQDSIVMRMTGCPNGCARPWLAEVAFVGKAYGAYNMYLGGGYHGQRLNKLYRQSIKEDEILAIMKPLLKRYALERNEGERFGDFCVRSGIIVATTDGQNFHDNVAEEEEDEE
;
A
#
# COMPACT_ATOMS: atom_id res chain seq x y z
N MET A 1 3.21 -71.18 -1.58
CA MET A 1 3.39 -70.41 -2.83
C MET A 1 2.92 -68.96 -2.73
N ASN A 2 2.16 -68.55 -1.71
CA ASN A 2 1.68 -67.16 -1.55
C ASN A 2 2.21 -66.47 -0.27
N ALA A 3 3.33 -66.93 0.30
CA ALA A 3 3.84 -66.40 1.58
C ALA A 3 4.21 -64.91 1.49
N ASP A 4 4.56 -64.43 0.29
CA ASP A 4 4.97 -63.04 0.04
C ASP A 4 3.79 -62.14 -0.39
N ASP A 5 2.56 -62.68 -0.49
CA ASP A 5 1.35 -61.93 -0.86
C ASP A 5 0.54 -61.64 0.42
N ALA A 6 0.77 -60.46 1.01
CA ALA A 6 0.19 -60.05 2.29
C ALA A 6 -1.36 -60.12 2.34
N THR A 7 -2.01 -59.82 1.21
CA THR A 7 -3.48 -59.83 1.09
C THR A 7 -3.99 -61.27 1.11
N LYS A 8 -3.40 -62.15 0.29
CA LYS A 8 -3.77 -63.57 0.27
C LYS A 8 -3.38 -64.29 1.56
N SER A 9 -2.24 -63.96 2.17
CA SER A 9 -1.84 -64.57 3.45
C SER A 9 -2.84 -64.22 4.54
N THR A 10 -3.33 -62.98 4.58
CA THR A 10 -4.33 -62.55 5.58
C THR A 10 -5.70 -63.19 5.33
N GLU A 11 -6.15 -63.25 4.07
CA GLU A 11 -7.42 -63.90 3.70
C GLU A 11 -7.43 -65.41 3.99
N ILE A 12 -6.29 -66.09 3.83
CA ILE A 12 -6.17 -67.54 4.00
C ILE A 12 -5.78 -67.92 5.44
N ALA A 13 -5.26 -66.98 6.24
CA ALA A 13 -4.81 -67.23 7.61
C ALA A 13 -5.93 -67.82 8.48
N ASP A 14 -7.14 -67.30 8.39
CA ASP A 14 -8.27 -67.77 9.21
C ASP A 14 -8.67 -69.22 8.83
N ASP A 15 -8.64 -69.57 7.54
CA ASP A 15 -8.88 -70.93 7.05
C ASP A 15 -7.76 -71.91 7.46
N VAL A 16 -6.50 -71.44 7.48
CA VAL A 16 -5.34 -72.24 7.90
C VAL A 16 -5.37 -72.49 9.39
N ILE A 17 -5.69 -71.47 10.20
CA ILE A 17 -5.87 -71.60 11.65
C ILE A 17 -6.98 -72.61 11.93
N ALA A 18 -8.14 -72.46 11.29
CA ALA A 18 -9.27 -73.38 11.47
C ALA A 18 -8.92 -74.83 11.13
N ARG A 19 -8.17 -75.06 10.04
CA ARG A 19 -7.72 -76.41 9.65
C ARG A 19 -6.69 -77.00 10.61
N LEU A 20 -5.72 -76.21 11.05
CA LEU A 20 -4.70 -76.63 12.01
C LEU A 20 -5.31 -76.94 13.38
N GLU A 21 -6.36 -76.22 13.80
CA GLU A 21 -7.10 -76.49 15.05
C GLU A 21 -7.79 -77.86 15.02
N THR A 22 -8.23 -78.32 13.84
CA THR A 22 -8.87 -79.63 13.66
C THR A 22 -7.92 -80.79 13.37
N ASP A 23 -6.65 -80.55 13.02
CA ASP A 23 -5.71 -81.61 12.60
C ASP A 23 -5.21 -82.48 13.76
N GLY A 24 -5.02 -81.90 14.95
CA GLY A 24 -4.70 -82.63 16.19
C GLY A 24 -3.29 -83.25 16.26
N SER A 25 -2.42 -83.05 15.26
CA SER A 25 -1.03 -83.49 15.30
C SER A 25 -0.14 -82.58 16.17
N SER A 26 0.99 -83.10 16.65
CA SER A 26 1.95 -82.29 17.42
C SER A 26 2.54 -81.13 16.62
N LEU A 27 2.69 -81.30 15.30
CA LEU A 27 3.18 -80.27 14.39
C LEU A 27 2.15 -79.14 14.22
N ALA A 28 0.85 -79.48 14.16
CA ALA A 28 -0.22 -78.50 14.06
C ALA A 28 -0.34 -77.63 15.33
N ALA A 29 -0.15 -78.23 16.51
CA ALA A 29 -0.12 -77.50 17.78
C ALA A 29 1.07 -76.52 17.87
N GLU A 30 2.24 -76.92 17.38
CA GLU A 30 3.43 -76.06 17.33
C GLU A 30 3.22 -74.87 16.38
N LEU A 31 2.67 -75.11 15.17
CA LEU A 31 2.34 -74.05 14.23
C LEU A 31 1.25 -73.10 14.77
N LEU A 32 0.22 -73.63 15.44
CA LEU A 32 -0.82 -72.81 16.09
C LEU A 32 -0.28 -71.91 17.20
N SER A 33 0.80 -72.31 17.88
CA SER A 33 1.45 -71.46 18.89
C SER A 33 2.06 -70.19 18.29
N ALA A 34 2.39 -70.24 17.00
CA ALA A 34 2.92 -69.12 16.21
C ALA A 34 1.85 -68.45 15.32
N LYS A 35 0.55 -68.66 15.58
CA LYS A 35 -0.55 -68.16 14.72
C LYS A 35 -0.55 -66.64 14.47
N GLY A 36 0.07 -65.84 15.35
CA GLY A 36 0.26 -64.40 15.12
C GLY A 36 1.07 -64.09 13.86
N LEU A 37 2.01 -64.96 13.50
CA LEU A 37 2.89 -64.84 12.33
C LEU A 37 2.23 -65.27 11.01
N PHE A 38 1.00 -65.77 11.02
CA PHE A 38 0.27 -66.16 9.80
C PHE A 38 -0.30 -64.96 9.04
N ARG A 39 -0.33 -63.79 9.71
CA ARG A 39 -0.66 -62.50 9.11
C ARG A 39 0.64 -61.70 9.01
N LYS A 40 0.76 -60.86 7.98
CA LYS A 40 1.90 -59.94 7.87
C LYS A 40 1.76 -58.88 8.98
N GLU A 41 2.70 -58.85 9.92
CA GLU A 41 2.74 -57.84 10.98
C GLU A 41 3.39 -56.55 10.48
N SER A 42 2.81 -55.41 10.84
CA SER A 42 3.38 -54.09 10.59
C SER A 42 4.15 -53.62 11.80
N LEU A 43 5.46 -53.41 11.67
CA LEU A 43 6.33 -53.02 12.78
C LEU A 43 6.43 -51.50 12.86
N TRP A 44 5.96 -50.91 13.98
CA TRP A 44 6.00 -49.46 14.23
C TRP A 44 6.80 -49.13 15.49
N LEU A 45 7.78 -48.24 15.34
CA LEU A 45 8.46 -47.55 16.43
C LEU A 45 7.81 -46.19 16.64
N THR A 46 7.35 -45.88 17.85
CA THR A 46 6.76 -44.56 18.17
C THR A 46 7.68 -43.79 19.10
N GLY A 47 8.01 -42.56 18.73
CA GLY A 47 8.88 -41.66 19.50
C GLY A 47 8.36 -40.23 19.51
N SER A 48 9.00 -39.39 20.32
CA SER A 48 8.74 -37.94 20.31
C SER A 48 9.86 -37.19 19.61
N ASP A 49 9.69 -35.87 19.48
CA ASP A 49 10.72 -34.96 18.98
C ASP A 49 12.03 -34.96 19.77
N ALA A 50 12.09 -35.63 20.92
CA ALA A 50 13.34 -35.98 21.60
C ALA A 50 14.33 -36.74 20.69
N TRP A 51 13.83 -37.51 19.72
CA TRP A 51 14.66 -38.25 18.75
C TRP A 51 15.32 -37.34 17.71
N SER A 52 14.89 -36.07 17.62
CA SER A 52 15.48 -35.03 16.76
C SER A 52 16.70 -34.32 17.37
N TYR A 53 17.12 -34.73 18.57
CA TYR A 53 18.29 -34.21 19.29
C TYR A 53 19.43 -35.24 19.36
N ASP A 54 20.67 -34.80 19.61
CA ASP A 54 21.90 -35.58 19.40
C ASP A 54 21.97 -36.95 20.10
N LEU A 55 21.34 -37.13 21.25
CA LEU A 55 21.30 -38.41 21.98
C LEU A 55 20.35 -39.46 21.36
N GLY A 56 19.29 -39.04 20.67
CA GLY A 56 18.29 -39.93 20.05
C GLY A 56 18.50 -40.17 18.55
N ASN A 57 19.21 -39.26 17.87
CA ASN A 57 19.39 -39.32 16.41
C ASN A 57 20.26 -40.51 15.94
N SER A 58 21.08 -41.10 16.81
CA SER A 58 21.86 -42.31 16.50
C SER A 58 20.96 -43.52 16.26
N GLY A 59 19.88 -43.67 17.03
CA GLY A 59 18.89 -44.74 16.85
C GLY A 59 18.12 -44.57 15.53
N VAL A 60 17.71 -43.35 15.22
CA VAL A 60 17.08 -43.00 13.94
C VAL A 60 18.01 -43.33 12.78
N HIS A 61 19.29 -42.94 12.86
CA HIS A 61 20.28 -43.28 11.84
C HIS A 61 20.44 -44.79 11.63
N HIS A 62 20.48 -45.58 12.70
CA HIS A 62 20.62 -47.04 12.60
C HIS A 62 19.43 -47.70 11.91
N VAL A 63 18.20 -47.28 12.22
CA VAL A 63 16.99 -47.81 11.57
C VAL A 63 17.01 -47.48 10.08
N LEU A 64 17.30 -46.22 9.71
CA LEU A 64 17.37 -45.78 8.31
C LEU A 64 18.48 -46.48 7.52
N ALA A 65 19.66 -46.65 8.12
CA ALA A 65 20.81 -47.30 7.48
C ALA A 65 20.65 -48.83 7.36
N SER A 66 19.80 -49.45 8.19
CA SER A 66 19.58 -50.91 8.15
C SER A 66 18.91 -51.38 6.87
N GLY A 67 18.06 -50.54 6.26
CA GLY A 67 17.26 -50.92 5.10
C GLY A 67 16.14 -51.93 5.41
N GLU A 68 15.93 -52.29 6.67
CA GLU A 68 14.89 -53.22 7.12
C GLU A 68 13.50 -52.57 7.05
N ASN A 69 12.46 -53.38 6.82
CA ASN A 69 11.08 -52.92 6.73
C ASN A 69 10.51 -52.61 8.14
N VAL A 70 10.77 -51.39 8.61
CA VAL A 70 10.33 -50.87 9.91
C VAL A 70 9.81 -49.44 9.77
N ASN A 71 8.61 -49.20 10.29
CA ASN A 71 7.98 -47.89 10.28
C ASN A 71 8.30 -47.09 11.55
N MET A 72 8.56 -45.80 11.42
CA MET A 72 8.76 -44.91 12.56
C MET A 72 7.73 -43.77 12.57
N LEU A 73 7.01 -43.60 13.68
CA LEU A 73 6.15 -42.46 13.95
C LEU A 73 6.80 -41.55 14.98
N ILE A 74 7.08 -40.30 14.60
CA ILE A 74 7.72 -39.31 15.48
C ILE A 74 6.74 -38.17 15.72
N ILE A 75 6.34 -37.97 16.97
CA ILE A 75 5.37 -36.95 17.37
C ILE A 75 6.11 -35.68 17.79
N ASP A 76 5.85 -34.58 17.08
CA ASP A 76 6.34 -33.26 17.43
C ASP A 76 5.31 -32.52 18.28
N SER A 77 5.65 -32.38 19.56
CA SER A 77 4.77 -31.80 20.57
C SER A 77 5.04 -30.32 20.86
N THR A 78 6.03 -29.70 20.21
CA THR A 78 6.43 -28.32 20.51
C THR A 78 5.45 -27.32 19.86
N PRO A 79 4.79 -26.46 20.65
CA PRO A 79 3.95 -25.39 20.11
C PRO A 79 4.67 -24.40 19.19
N TYR A 80 3.96 -23.93 18.17
CA TYR A 80 4.42 -22.85 17.29
C TYR A 80 4.70 -21.56 18.09
N SER A 81 3.80 -21.19 19.00
CA SER A 81 3.87 -19.95 19.79
C SER A 81 5.02 -19.89 20.79
N GLU A 82 5.53 -21.03 21.27
CA GLU A 82 6.58 -21.07 22.30
C GLU A 82 8.01 -21.11 21.72
N ARG A 83 8.15 -21.34 20.40
CA ARG A 83 9.47 -21.34 19.74
C ARG A 83 10.10 -19.95 19.67
N ALA A 84 9.31 -18.88 19.88
CA ALA A 84 9.80 -17.51 20.03
C ALA A 84 10.62 -17.30 21.33
N ALA A 85 10.57 -18.23 22.29
CA ALA A 85 11.21 -18.11 23.61
C ALA A 85 12.37 -19.10 23.86
N ALA A 86 12.74 -19.95 22.90
CA ALA A 86 13.73 -21.02 23.13
C ALA A 86 15.19 -20.62 22.76
N ASP A 87 16.11 -20.98 23.66
CA ASP A 87 17.57 -20.76 23.64
C ASP A 87 18.25 -21.17 22.31
N ALA A 88 19.03 -20.25 21.74
CA ALA A 88 19.74 -20.40 20.46
C ALA A 88 20.77 -21.57 20.43
N ASN A 89 21.12 -22.13 21.59
CA ASN A 89 22.10 -23.20 21.72
C ASN A 89 21.55 -24.65 21.61
N ARG A 90 20.23 -24.85 21.44
CA ARG A 90 19.63 -26.20 21.22
C ARG A 90 18.93 -26.30 19.86
N ARG A 91 19.69 -26.49 18.79
CA ARG A 91 19.15 -26.61 17.41
C ARG A 91 18.57 -28.01 17.16
N LYS A 92 17.25 -28.10 16.93
CA LYS A 92 16.53 -29.32 16.51
C LYS A 92 16.91 -29.72 15.09
N LYS A 93 17.25 -30.99 14.83
CA LYS A 93 17.58 -31.50 13.49
C LYS A 93 16.30 -31.87 12.72
N ASP A 94 16.28 -31.60 11.41
CA ASP A 94 15.18 -31.99 10.53
C ASP A 94 15.32 -33.47 10.13
N ILE A 95 14.59 -34.36 10.82
CA ILE A 95 14.62 -35.80 10.56
C ILE A 95 14.04 -36.13 9.19
N GLY A 96 13.04 -35.38 8.73
CA GLY A 96 12.38 -35.65 7.45
C GLY A 96 13.34 -35.44 6.29
N LEU A 97 14.03 -34.30 6.28
CA LEU A 97 15.08 -34.02 5.30
C LEU A 97 16.27 -34.98 5.43
N TYR A 98 16.63 -35.34 6.66
CA TYR A 98 17.69 -36.31 6.91
C TYR A 98 17.37 -37.70 6.34
N ALA A 99 16.15 -38.19 6.54
CA ALA A 99 15.69 -39.49 6.04
C ALA A 99 15.56 -39.52 4.51
N MET A 100 15.10 -38.44 3.89
CA MET A 100 15.05 -38.35 2.42
C MET A 100 16.44 -38.48 1.76
N ASN A 101 17.50 -37.99 2.42
CA ASN A 101 18.86 -38.08 1.89
C ASN A 101 19.42 -39.51 1.82
N PHE A 102 18.80 -40.49 2.49
CA PHE A 102 19.17 -41.90 2.36
C PHE A 102 18.72 -42.53 1.04
N GLY A 103 17.72 -41.94 0.37
CA GLY A 103 17.28 -42.39 -0.95
C GLY A 103 16.41 -43.65 -0.96
N ASN A 104 16.35 -44.41 0.14
CA ASN A 104 15.66 -45.71 0.25
C ASN A 104 14.61 -45.75 1.39
N VAL A 105 14.08 -44.60 1.81
CA VAL A 105 13.19 -44.48 2.98
C VAL A 105 11.86 -43.83 2.60
N TYR A 106 10.70 -44.34 2.99
CA TYR A 106 9.46 -43.55 2.84
C TYR A 106 9.41 -42.43 3.88
N VAL A 107 9.07 -41.19 3.51
CA VAL A 107 9.01 -40.07 4.47
C VAL A 107 7.70 -39.31 4.31
N ALA A 108 6.97 -39.08 5.41
CA ALA A 108 5.78 -38.25 5.41
C ALA A 108 5.79 -37.24 6.57
N SER A 109 5.21 -36.07 6.32
CA SER A 109 4.89 -35.07 7.33
C SER A 109 3.38 -34.89 7.40
N THR A 110 2.82 -35.05 8.59
CA THR A 110 1.39 -35.19 8.84
C THR A 110 0.97 -34.34 10.04
N ALA A 111 -0.31 -33.95 10.08
CA ALA A 111 -0.89 -33.26 11.22
C ALA A 111 -2.38 -33.60 11.32
N VAL A 112 -2.76 -34.32 12.39
CA VAL A 112 -4.11 -34.93 12.51
C VAL A 112 -5.24 -33.91 12.53
N TYR A 113 -5.01 -32.74 13.13
CA TYR A 113 -5.99 -31.65 13.17
C TYR A 113 -5.98 -30.75 11.92
N SER A 114 -5.09 -31.02 10.95
CA SER A 114 -5.07 -30.33 9.66
C SER A 114 -5.74 -31.16 8.57
N SER A 115 -5.40 -32.46 8.45
CA SER A 115 -6.05 -33.37 7.50
C SER A 115 -5.99 -34.82 7.98
N TYR A 116 -7.13 -35.34 8.41
CA TYR A 116 -7.26 -36.74 8.83
C TYR A 116 -7.04 -37.72 7.67
N THR A 117 -7.54 -37.38 6.48
CA THR A 117 -7.38 -38.18 5.26
C THR A 117 -5.92 -38.31 4.86
N GLN A 118 -5.13 -37.24 5.01
CA GLN A 118 -3.70 -37.25 4.70
C GLN A 118 -2.90 -38.09 5.69
N VAL A 119 -3.23 -38.04 6.99
CA VAL A 119 -2.63 -38.93 8.01
C VAL A 119 -2.87 -40.39 7.65
N LEU A 120 -4.13 -40.76 7.37
CA LEU A 120 -4.48 -42.14 7.03
C LEU A 120 -3.74 -42.61 5.78
N GLN A 121 -3.69 -41.76 4.75
CA GLN A 121 -2.97 -42.07 3.52
C GLN A 121 -1.46 -42.24 3.75
N ALA A 122 -0.83 -41.34 4.54
CA ALA A 122 0.58 -41.43 4.86
C ALA A 122 0.94 -42.70 5.65
N LEU A 123 0.11 -43.09 6.62
CA LEU A 123 0.32 -44.31 7.41
C LEU A 123 0.15 -45.58 6.56
N LEU A 124 -0.85 -45.61 5.68
CA LEU A 124 -1.06 -46.74 4.76
C LEU A 124 0.04 -46.87 3.71
N GLU A 125 0.59 -45.75 3.23
CA GLU A 125 1.70 -45.74 2.28
C GLU A 125 3.02 -46.13 2.94
N ALA A 126 3.27 -45.67 4.17
CA ALA A 126 4.39 -46.11 4.99
C ALA A 126 4.36 -47.62 5.21
N ASP A 127 3.21 -48.17 5.62
CA ASP A 127 3.05 -49.61 5.85
C ASP A 127 3.24 -50.48 4.59
N LYS A 128 2.86 -49.95 3.43
CA LYS A 128 3.03 -50.65 2.14
C LYS A 128 4.44 -50.56 1.58
N PHE A 129 5.29 -49.67 2.11
CA PHE A 129 6.64 -49.48 1.63
C PHE A 129 7.54 -50.62 2.10
N GLU A 130 8.29 -51.24 1.19
CA GLU A 130 9.19 -52.36 1.52
C GLU A 130 10.59 -51.80 1.85
N GLY A 131 10.72 -51.25 3.06
CA GLY A 131 11.94 -50.63 3.57
C GLY A 131 11.64 -49.73 4.79
N PRO A 132 12.62 -49.00 5.33
CA PRO A 132 12.38 -48.13 6.47
C PRO A 132 11.45 -46.98 6.11
N SER A 133 10.59 -46.56 7.03
CA SER A 133 9.71 -45.39 6.85
C SER A 133 9.73 -44.43 8.05
N VAL A 134 9.48 -43.15 7.79
CA VAL A 134 9.39 -42.10 8.81
C VAL A 134 8.16 -41.24 8.58
N VAL A 135 7.26 -41.22 9.56
CA VAL A 135 6.09 -40.34 9.60
C VAL A 135 6.28 -39.34 10.74
N LEU A 136 6.44 -38.07 10.39
CA LEU A 136 6.48 -36.95 11.32
C LEU A 136 5.04 -36.48 11.57
N ALA A 137 4.60 -36.46 12.82
CA ALA A 137 3.24 -36.09 13.21
C ALA A 137 3.25 -34.85 14.12
N TYR A 138 2.66 -33.75 13.67
CA TYR A 138 2.51 -32.55 14.49
C TYR A 138 1.32 -32.65 15.42
N LEU A 139 1.58 -32.53 16.73
CA LEU A 139 0.57 -32.56 17.77
C LEU A 139 1.01 -31.66 18.95
N PRO A 140 0.81 -30.33 18.87
CA PRO A 140 1.32 -29.40 19.87
C PRO A 140 0.66 -29.62 21.24
N TYR A 141 1.44 -29.57 22.32
CA TYR A 141 0.99 -29.81 23.70
C TYR A 141 1.38 -28.63 24.61
N PHE A 142 0.42 -28.06 25.35
CA PHE A 142 0.66 -26.92 26.25
C PHE A 142 0.42 -27.29 27.74
N GLY A 143 -0.37 -28.34 28.03
CA GLY A 143 -0.61 -28.90 29.36
C GLY A 143 -1.78 -29.90 29.43
N GLU A 144 -1.98 -30.55 30.59
CA GLU A 144 -2.99 -31.61 30.76
C GLU A 144 -4.45 -31.11 30.72
N THR A 145 -4.67 -29.80 30.79
CA THR A 145 -6.00 -29.16 30.85
C THR A 145 -6.44 -28.51 29.54
N ASP A 146 -5.70 -28.69 28.45
CA ASP A 146 -5.97 -27.99 27.20
C ASP A 146 -7.21 -28.53 26.47
N SER A 147 -7.96 -27.61 25.87
CA SER A 147 -9.07 -27.99 25.02
C SER A 147 -8.54 -28.53 23.67
N PRO A 148 -9.16 -29.58 23.10
CA PRO A 148 -8.85 -30.04 21.74
C PRO A 148 -8.94 -28.93 20.68
N LEU A 149 -9.73 -27.88 20.94
CA LEU A 149 -9.86 -26.71 20.08
C LEU A 149 -8.57 -25.87 20.03
N THR A 150 -7.87 -25.71 21.15
CA THR A 150 -6.61 -24.96 21.23
C THR A 150 -5.53 -25.65 20.41
N VAL A 151 -5.40 -26.97 20.57
CA VAL A 151 -4.44 -27.81 19.82
C VAL A 151 -4.74 -27.77 18.32
N LEU A 152 -6.02 -27.78 17.93
CA LEU A 152 -6.45 -27.67 16.54
C LEU A 152 -6.10 -26.32 15.92
N GLN A 153 -6.37 -25.22 16.63
CA GLN A 153 -6.09 -23.86 16.13
C GLN A 153 -4.60 -23.65 15.87
N GLU A 154 -3.74 -24.09 16.78
CA GLU A 154 -2.29 -23.98 16.64
C GLU A 154 -1.75 -24.89 15.54
N THR A 155 -2.28 -26.11 15.43
CA THR A 155 -1.96 -27.03 14.32
C THR A 155 -2.30 -26.41 12.97
N LYS A 156 -3.46 -25.76 12.86
CA LYS A 156 -3.88 -25.13 11.60
C LYS A 156 -3.02 -23.92 11.24
N LYS A 157 -2.73 -23.04 12.20
CA LYS A 157 -1.80 -21.91 11.99
C LYS A 157 -0.43 -22.39 11.54
N ALA A 158 0.11 -23.43 12.18
CA ALA A 158 1.40 -24.03 11.82
C ALA A 158 1.44 -24.54 10.37
N VAL A 159 0.38 -25.20 9.90
CA VAL A 159 0.33 -25.73 8.52
C VAL A 159 0.08 -24.61 7.50
N ASP A 160 -0.85 -23.68 7.78
CA ASP A 160 -1.25 -22.62 6.86
C ASP A 160 -0.15 -21.56 6.67
N THR A 161 0.66 -21.29 7.70
CA THR A 161 1.81 -20.38 7.61
C THR A 161 3.05 -21.03 6.98
N GLY A 162 2.99 -22.32 6.65
CA GLY A 162 4.12 -23.08 6.11
C GLY A 162 5.16 -23.51 7.15
N TYR A 163 4.94 -23.24 8.44
CA TYR A 163 5.81 -23.69 9.53
C TYR A 163 5.89 -25.22 9.62
N TRP A 164 4.78 -25.91 9.41
CA TRP A 164 4.71 -27.38 9.34
C TRP A 164 4.13 -27.84 8.00
N PRO A 165 4.96 -28.05 6.96
CA PRO A 165 4.48 -28.49 5.66
C PRO A 165 4.02 -29.95 5.71
N LEU A 166 2.86 -30.24 5.12
CA LEU A 166 2.36 -31.60 4.92
C LEU A 166 2.84 -32.11 3.58
N TYR A 167 3.58 -33.22 3.59
CA TYR A 167 4.14 -33.81 2.38
C TYR A 167 4.31 -35.32 2.55
N ARG A 168 4.49 -36.01 1.43
CA ARG A 168 4.84 -37.42 1.34
C ARG A 168 5.92 -37.61 0.30
N TRP A 169 6.90 -38.44 0.61
CA TRP A 169 8.02 -38.79 -0.24
C TRP A 169 8.15 -40.30 -0.31
N ASN A 170 8.05 -40.85 -1.52
CA ASN A 170 8.18 -42.28 -1.78
C ASN A 170 9.23 -42.51 -2.88
N PRO A 171 10.40 -43.09 -2.55
CA PRO A 171 11.44 -43.36 -3.53
C PRO A 171 11.06 -44.43 -4.57
N ASP A 172 10.10 -45.31 -4.27
CA ASP A 172 9.67 -46.35 -5.22
C ASP A 172 8.82 -45.81 -6.36
N ASN A 173 8.33 -44.57 -6.26
CA ASN A 173 7.58 -43.93 -7.34
C ASN A 173 8.45 -43.75 -8.60
N GLU A 174 9.76 -43.59 -8.44
CA GLU A 174 10.71 -43.47 -9.56
C GLU A 174 10.70 -44.74 -10.43
N LYS A 175 10.60 -45.91 -9.79
CA LYS A 175 10.50 -47.22 -10.48
C LYS A 175 9.19 -47.35 -11.27
N LYS A 176 8.17 -46.58 -10.91
CA LYS A 176 6.84 -46.54 -11.55
C LYS A 176 6.67 -45.37 -12.52
N GLY A 177 7.66 -44.48 -12.63
CA GLY A 177 7.57 -43.26 -13.44
C GLY A 177 6.67 -42.17 -12.83
N GLU A 178 6.39 -42.24 -11.53
CA GLU A 178 5.60 -41.26 -10.78
C GLU A 178 6.51 -40.30 -9.98
N PRO A 179 6.06 -39.09 -9.61
CA PRO A 179 6.86 -38.17 -8.80
C PRO A 179 7.17 -38.75 -7.41
N ASN A 180 8.44 -38.71 -7.00
CA ASN A 180 8.86 -39.18 -5.68
C ASN A 180 8.33 -38.29 -4.54
N PHE A 181 8.03 -37.02 -4.79
CA PHE A 181 7.57 -36.06 -3.78
C PHE A 181 6.16 -35.55 -4.08
N SER A 182 5.26 -35.63 -3.10
CA SER A 182 3.94 -35.01 -3.09
C SER A 182 3.84 -34.00 -1.96
N LEU A 183 3.60 -32.74 -2.31
CA LEU A 183 3.20 -31.73 -1.34
C LEU A 183 1.68 -31.78 -1.15
N ASP A 184 1.23 -31.96 0.08
CA ASP A 184 -0.19 -32.09 0.42
C ASP A 184 -0.76 -30.84 1.10
N SER A 185 0.08 -29.94 1.61
CA SER A 185 -0.35 -28.61 2.07
C SER A 185 -0.94 -27.81 0.91
N GLU A 186 -2.28 -27.67 0.86
CA GLU A 186 -2.96 -27.05 -0.29
C GLU A 186 -2.51 -25.61 -0.56
N LEU A 187 -2.33 -24.79 0.48
CA LEU A 187 -1.88 -23.40 0.34
C LEU A 187 -0.47 -23.35 -0.29
N ILE A 188 0.47 -24.08 0.31
CA ILE A 188 1.87 -24.15 -0.16
C ILE A 188 1.94 -24.81 -1.56
N LYS A 189 1.09 -25.79 -1.86
CA LYS A 189 0.99 -26.43 -3.17
C LYS A 189 0.42 -25.49 -4.23
N GLN A 190 -0.52 -24.62 -3.88
CA GLN A 190 -1.02 -23.58 -4.79
C GLN A 190 0.04 -22.50 -5.03
N GLU A 191 0.80 -22.10 -4.01
CA GLU A 191 1.94 -21.20 -4.15
C GLU A 191 3.05 -21.82 -4.98
N LEU A 192 3.40 -23.09 -4.75
CA LEU A 192 4.39 -23.85 -5.51
C LEU A 192 3.92 -24.13 -6.95
N LYS A 193 2.63 -24.40 -7.18
CA LYS A 193 2.08 -24.53 -8.54
C LYS A 193 2.10 -23.20 -9.28
N LYS A 194 1.81 -22.08 -8.62
CA LYS A 194 1.97 -20.74 -9.19
C LYS A 194 3.44 -20.45 -9.51
N PHE A 195 4.36 -20.90 -8.66
CA PHE A 195 5.81 -20.83 -8.85
C PHE A 195 6.30 -21.67 -10.04
N LEU A 196 5.95 -22.97 -10.11
CA LEU A 196 6.37 -23.86 -11.20
C LEU A 196 5.71 -23.52 -12.55
N ALA A 197 4.46 -23.04 -12.55
CA ALA A 197 3.81 -22.53 -13.75
C ALA A 197 4.53 -21.29 -14.32
N ARG A 198 5.10 -20.46 -13.44
CA ARG A 198 5.92 -19.30 -13.79
C ARG A 198 7.30 -19.70 -14.30
N ASP A 199 7.92 -20.75 -13.74
CA ASP A 199 9.24 -21.27 -14.14
C ASP A 199 9.22 -21.99 -15.50
N ASN A 200 8.15 -22.73 -15.79
CA ASN A 200 7.93 -23.36 -17.10
C ASN A 200 7.63 -22.30 -18.19
N GLN A 201 6.98 -21.18 -17.83
CA GLN A 201 6.85 -20.01 -18.71
C GLN A 201 8.20 -19.35 -19.00
N LEU A 202 9.06 -19.20 -17.99
CA LEU A 202 10.43 -18.67 -18.14
C LEU A 202 11.32 -19.55 -19.03
N THR A 203 11.19 -20.87 -18.91
CA THR A 203 11.94 -21.84 -19.74
C THR A 203 11.51 -21.78 -21.21
N GLN A 204 10.21 -21.57 -21.48
CA GLN A 204 9.69 -21.36 -22.84
C GLN A 204 10.02 -19.97 -23.41
N LEU A 205 10.21 -18.95 -22.55
CA LEU A 205 10.66 -17.61 -22.94
C LEU A 205 12.16 -17.58 -23.26
N ALA A 206 13.00 -18.33 -22.54
CA ALA A 206 14.44 -18.43 -22.80
C ALA A 206 14.79 -19.10 -24.13
N ALA A 207 13.90 -19.92 -24.68
CA ALA A 207 14.09 -20.61 -25.96
C ALA A 207 13.67 -19.77 -27.19
N LYS A 208 13.20 -18.53 -26.99
CA LYS A 208 12.36 -17.83 -27.98
C LYS A 208 12.85 -16.43 -28.35
N GLU A 209 14.09 -16.30 -28.81
CA GLU A 209 14.42 -15.25 -29.79
C GLU A 209 15.27 -15.79 -30.94
N PRO A 210 14.80 -15.61 -32.18
CA PRO A 210 15.49 -14.66 -33.03
C PRO A 210 14.53 -13.75 -33.85
N LYS A 211 14.74 -12.44 -33.68
CA LYS A 211 14.53 -11.32 -34.62
C LYS A 211 13.09 -10.90 -35.02
N PHE A 212 12.91 -9.58 -34.93
CA PHE A 212 11.80 -8.71 -35.34
C PHE A 212 11.20 -8.96 -36.74
N ALA A 213 9.87 -8.80 -36.87
CA ALA A 213 9.21 -7.78 -37.72
C ALA A 213 7.67 -7.80 -37.57
N ALA A 214 7.06 -6.69 -38.03
CA ALA A 214 5.73 -6.18 -37.75
C ALA A 214 4.51 -6.90 -38.40
N ALA A 215 3.35 -6.54 -37.84
CA ALA A 215 2.02 -6.40 -38.45
C ALA A 215 1.13 -7.64 -38.66
N LEU A 216 -0.11 -7.48 -38.17
CA LEU A 216 -1.33 -8.28 -38.35
C LEU A 216 -1.27 -9.74 -37.88
N VAL A 217 -2.20 -10.13 -37.00
CA VAL A 217 -3.34 -10.99 -37.34
C VAL A 217 -4.33 -10.97 -36.16
N LYS A 218 -5.58 -10.69 -36.54
CA LYS A 218 -6.80 -10.80 -35.75
C LYS A 218 -7.17 -12.30 -35.63
N ASP A 219 -7.48 -12.72 -34.42
CA ASP A 219 -8.35 -13.85 -34.04
C ASP A 219 -7.95 -15.31 -34.38
N PHE A 220 -8.56 -16.25 -33.65
CA PHE A 220 -8.45 -17.74 -33.64
C PHE A 220 -7.68 -18.42 -32.48
N GLY A 221 -7.24 -17.69 -31.45
CA GLY A 221 -6.54 -18.28 -30.29
C GLY A 221 -7.36 -18.48 -29.01
N SER A 222 -8.50 -17.80 -28.88
CA SER A 222 -9.28 -17.69 -27.64
C SER A 222 -10.20 -18.90 -27.39
N GLU A 223 -10.90 -19.39 -28.42
CA GLU A 223 -11.87 -20.49 -28.27
C GLU A 223 -11.22 -21.82 -27.82
N VAL A 224 -10.05 -22.16 -28.36
CA VAL A 224 -9.38 -23.44 -28.08
C VAL A 224 -8.79 -23.48 -26.67
N ARG A 225 -8.27 -22.33 -26.18
CA ARG A 225 -7.76 -22.21 -24.80
C ARG A 225 -8.90 -22.15 -23.78
N ALA A 226 -10.04 -21.54 -24.13
CA ALA A 226 -11.25 -21.57 -23.32
C ALA A 226 -11.80 -23.00 -23.18
N GLN A 227 -11.85 -23.77 -24.28
CA GLN A 227 -12.26 -25.19 -24.26
C GLN A 227 -11.31 -26.10 -23.46
N GLN A 228 -9.99 -25.88 -23.53
CA GLN A 228 -9.02 -26.68 -22.77
C GLN A 228 -9.08 -26.39 -21.26
N LYS A 229 -9.28 -25.12 -20.86
CA LYS A 229 -9.56 -24.78 -19.45
C LYS A 229 -10.87 -25.39 -18.97
N ARG A 230 -11.91 -25.43 -19.82
CA ARG A 230 -13.22 -26.01 -19.53
C ARG A 230 -13.14 -27.52 -19.29
N LYS A 231 -12.50 -28.27 -20.18
CA LYS A 231 -12.29 -29.72 -20.01
C LYS A 231 -11.47 -30.08 -18.77
N ALA A 232 -10.48 -29.27 -18.40
CA ALA A 232 -9.70 -29.48 -17.19
C ALA A 232 -10.50 -29.18 -15.91
N LYS A 233 -11.40 -28.20 -15.96
CA LYS A 233 -12.28 -27.80 -14.84
C LYS A 233 -13.44 -28.79 -14.66
N ASP A 234 -14.00 -29.31 -15.75
CA ASP A 234 -15.06 -30.32 -15.73
C ASP A 234 -14.54 -31.68 -15.23
N ALA A 235 -13.33 -32.08 -15.64
CA ALA A 235 -12.66 -33.27 -15.12
C ALA A 235 -12.30 -33.16 -13.62
N TYR A 236 -11.99 -31.96 -13.14
CA TYR A 236 -11.76 -31.67 -11.73
C TYR A 236 -13.08 -31.65 -10.92
N ASN A 237 -14.17 -31.17 -11.53
CA ASN A 237 -15.51 -31.16 -10.94
C ASN A 237 -16.12 -32.57 -10.83
N GLN A 238 -15.95 -33.43 -11.84
CA GLN A 238 -16.35 -34.85 -11.79
C GLN A 238 -15.62 -35.64 -10.70
N LEU A 239 -14.42 -35.21 -10.33
CA LEU A 239 -13.64 -35.81 -9.23
C LEU A 239 -14.12 -35.37 -7.83
N LEU A 240 -14.91 -34.29 -7.74
CA LEU A 240 -15.41 -33.68 -6.50
C LEU A 240 -16.89 -33.94 -6.23
N GLU A 241 -17.61 -34.62 -7.13
CA GLU A 241 -19.06 -34.89 -7.05
C GLU A 241 -19.50 -35.76 -5.84
N GLY A 242 -18.56 -36.22 -5.02
CA GLY A 242 -18.87 -37.07 -3.86
C GLY A 242 -18.95 -36.39 -2.49
N LEU A 243 -18.57 -35.11 -2.31
CA LEU A 243 -18.21 -34.67 -0.93
C LEU A 243 -18.58 -33.25 -0.42
N LEU A 244 -19.19 -32.31 -1.15
CA LEU A 244 -19.49 -30.96 -0.57
C LEU A 244 -20.77 -30.30 -1.12
N GLY A 245 -21.35 -29.39 -0.32
CA GLY A 245 -22.71 -28.82 -0.44
C GLY A 245 -22.94 -27.84 -1.60
N ALA A 246 -24.11 -27.19 -1.59
CA ALA A 246 -24.66 -26.42 -2.71
C ALA A 246 -23.63 -25.45 -3.36
N PRO A 247 -23.58 -25.38 -4.70
CA PRO A 247 -22.64 -24.51 -5.41
C PRO A 247 -23.02 -23.03 -5.23
N LEU A 248 -22.00 -22.19 -5.04
CA LEU A 248 -22.13 -20.73 -4.95
C LEU A 248 -21.06 -20.06 -5.83
N THR A 249 -21.47 -19.32 -6.84
CA THR A 249 -20.54 -18.53 -7.68
C THR A 249 -20.61 -17.07 -7.27
N ILE A 250 -19.45 -16.41 -7.09
CA ILE A 250 -19.37 -14.99 -6.70
C ILE A 250 -18.60 -14.23 -7.78
N LEU A 251 -19.27 -13.28 -8.43
CA LEU A 251 -18.66 -12.41 -9.44
C LEU A 251 -18.47 -11.00 -8.91
N TYR A 252 -17.33 -10.36 -9.20
CA TYR A 252 -17.07 -8.99 -8.73
C TYR A 252 -16.56 -8.02 -9.79
N ALA A 253 -16.88 -6.74 -9.61
CA ALA A 253 -16.31 -5.61 -10.35
C ALA A 253 -15.88 -4.49 -9.38
N SER A 254 -14.68 -3.94 -9.57
CA SER A 254 -14.00 -3.07 -8.61
C SER A 254 -12.84 -2.28 -9.23
N ASP A 255 -12.85 -0.94 -9.15
CA ASP A 255 -11.71 -0.10 -9.58
C ASP A 255 -10.65 0.06 -8.48
N ASN A 256 -11.08 0.16 -7.22
CA ASN A 256 -10.23 0.45 -6.06
C ASN A 256 -9.98 -0.76 -5.14
N GLY A 257 -10.46 -1.95 -5.51
CA GLY A 257 -10.23 -3.20 -4.76
C GLY A 257 -11.19 -3.50 -3.60
N ASN A 258 -12.12 -2.59 -3.24
CA ASN A 258 -13.07 -2.82 -2.14
C ASN A 258 -14.02 -4.01 -2.42
N ALA A 259 -14.68 -4.01 -3.58
CA ALA A 259 -15.58 -5.09 -3.98
C ALA A 259 -14.82 -6.42 -4.19
N THR A 260 -13.58 -6.36 -4.67
CA THR A 260 -12.68 -7.54 -4.77
C THR A 260 -12.42 -8.18 -3.40
N THR A 261 -12.09 -7.36 -2.40
CA THR A 261 -11.83 -7.83 -1.04
C THR A 261 -13.08 -8.45 -0.43
N LEU A 262 -14.24 -7.78 -0.60
CA LEU A 262 -15.52 -8.25 -0.08
C LEU A 262 -15.94 -9.58 -0.72
N ALA A 263 -15.80 -9.73 -2.05
CA ALA A 263 -16.11 -10.97 -2.75
C ALA A 263 -15.22 -12.15 -2.33
N LYS A 264 -13.91 -11.93 -2.17
CA LYS A 264 -12.99 -12.96 -1.67
C LYS A 264 -13.33 -13.37 -0.24
N ARG A 265 -13.73 -12.42 0.60
CA ARG A 265 -14.17 -12.66 1.98
C ARG A 265 -15.46 -13.49 2.01
N LEU A 266 -16.47 -13.10 1.23
CA LEU A 266 -17.72 -13.85 1.10
C LEU A 266 -17.45 -15.28 0.62
N ALA A 267 -16.54 -15.45 -0.35
CA ALA A 267 -16.15 -16.75 -0.87
C ALA A 267 -15.51 -17.66 0.17
N SER A 268 -14.59 -17.11 0.98
CA SER A 268 -13.97 -17.84 2.09
C SER A 268 -15.01 -18.32 3.11
N ARG A 269 -15.99 -17.46 3.43
CA ARG A 269 -17.06 -17.78 4.38
C ARG A 269 -18.03 -18.82 3.85
N GLY A 270 -18.35 -18.78 2.56
CA GLY A 270 -19.15 -19.82 1.89
C GLY A 270 -18.49 -21.18 2.02
N ARG A 271 -17.18 -21.28 1.73
CA ARG A 271 -16.42 -22.54 1.91
C ARG A 271 -16.37 -23.00 3.36
N ALA A 272 -16.15 -22.09 4.31
CA ALA A 272 -16.16 -22.41 5.74
C ALA A 272 -17.54 -22.91 6.22
N ARG A 273 -18.61 -22.55 5.52
CA ARG A 273 -19.99 -22.99 5.74
C ARG A 273 -20.37 -24.24 4.93
N GLY A 274 -19.42 -24.87 4.25
CA GLY A 274 -19.63 -26.11 3.49
C GLY A 274 -20.15 -25.93 2.06
N LEU A 275 -20.22 -24.70 1.54
CA LEU A 275 -20.62 -24.42 0.15
C LEU A 275 -19.45 -24.64 -0.82
N LYS A 276 -19.76 -25.12 -2.03
CA LYS A 276 -18.79 -25.17 -3.13
C LYS A 276 -18.66 -23.78 -3.77
N THR A 277 -17.80 -22.94 -3.18
CA THR A 277 -17.72 -21.51 -3.57
C THR A 277 -16.62 -21.16 -4.58
N THR A 278 -17.02 -20.57 -5.71
CA THR A 278 -16.15 -20.01 -6.75
C THR A 278 -16.16 -18.48 -6.69
N VAL A 279 -15.02 -17.83 -6.94
CA VAL A 279 -14.94 -16.36 -7.01
C VAL A 279 -14.12 -15.90 -8.22
N LEU A 280 -14.69 -15.00 -9.03
CA LEU A 280 -14.11 -14.54 -10.29
C LEU A 280 -14.39 -13.04 -10.49
N ALA A 281 -13.52 -12.34 -11.23
CA ALA A 281 -13.88 -11.02 -11.73
C ALA A 281 -14.97 -11.18 -12.80
N MET A 282 -15.86 -10.20 -12.95
CA MET A 282 -16.93 -10.25 -13.95
C MET A 282 -16.38 -10.42 -15.39
N GLU A 283 -15.29 -9.72 -15.74
CA GLU A 283 -14.61 -9.87 -17.04
C GLU A 283 -14.08 -11.29 -17.33
N ASP A 284 -13.82 -12.09 -16.29
CA ASP A 284 -13.26 -13.44 -16.43
C ASP A 284 -14.36 -14.52 -16.55
N TYR A 285 -15.64 -14.13 -16.44
CA TYR A 285 -16.77 -15.06 -16.45
C TYR A 285 -17.51 -15.06 -17.79
N PRO A 286 -17.64 -16.21 -18.48
CA PRO A 286 -18.41 -16.31 -19.72
C PRO A 286 -19.90 -16.16 -19.47
N VAL A 287 -20.55 -15.18 -20.09
CA VAL A 287 -21.98 -14.91 -19.87
C VAL A 287 -22.86 -16.08 -20.33
N GLU A 288 -22.40 -16.87 -21.31
CA GLU A 288 -23.13 -18.05 -21.80
C GLU A 288 -23.27 -19.16 -20.75
N ASP A 289 -22.42 -19.17 -19.72
CA ASP A 289 -22.46 -20.18 -18.66
C ASP A 289 -23.46 -19.81 -17.54
N LEU A 290 -24.01 -18.58 -17.51
CA LEU A 290 -24.97 -18.13 -16.49
C LEU A 290 -26.17 -19.07 -16.29
N PRO A 291 -26.82 -19.62 -17.34
CA PRO A 291 -27.96 -20.54 -17.17
C PRO A 291 -27.61 -21.86 -16.46
N THR A 292 -26.31 -22.18 -16.33
CA THR A 292 -25.83 -23.40 -15.68
C THR A 292 -25.56 -23.25 -14.19
N GLU A 293 -25.63 -22.02 -13.66
CA GLU A 293 -25.39 -21.74 -12.25
C GLU A 293 -26.64 -22.00 -11.42
N GLU A 294 -26.47 -22.56 -10.22
CA GLU A 294 -27.59 -22.76 -9.28
C GLU A 294 -27.75 -21.55 -8.35
N ASN A 295 -26.66 -21.10 -7.73
CA ASN A 295 -26.64 -19.91 -6.87
C ASN A 295 -25.48 -18.99 -7.28
N ILE A 296 -25.79 -17.75 -7.62
CA ILE A 296 -24.81 -16.75 -8.04
C ILE A 296 -24.95 -15.43 -7.28
N VAL A 297 -23.86 -14.84 -6.85
CA VAL A 297 -23.82 -13.56 -6.14
C VAL A 297 -22.94 -12.58 -6.89
N PHE A 298 -23.40 -11.35 -7.05
CA PHE A 298 -22.63 -10.28 -7.68
C PHE A 298 -22.24 -9.21 -6.65
N ILE A 299 -20.99 -8.76 -6.67
CA ILE A 299 -20.53 -7.64 -5.84
C ILE A 299 -19.88 -6.59 -6.73
N THR A 300 -20.47 -5.41 -6.84
CA THR A 300 -20.00 -4.37 -7.76
C THR A 300 -19.91 -3.02 -7.10
N SER A 301 -18.80 -2.30 -7.30
CA SER A 301 -18.71 -0.88 -6.94
C SER A 301 -19.25 0.01 -8.05
N THR A 302 -19.65 1.23 -7.73
CA THR A 302 -20.04 2.22 -8.73
C THR A 302 -18.85 3.04 -9.20
N ALA A 303 -18.63 3.16 -10.51
CA ALA A 303 -17.57 3.96 -11.12
C ALA A 303 -18.13 5.24 -11.78
N GLY A 304 -17.28 6.26 -11.90
CA GLY A 304 -17.52 7.43 -12.76
C GLY A 304 -18.87 8.11 -12.55
N GLN A 305 -19.75 8.03 -13.55
CA GLN A 305 -21.13 8.54 -13.55
C GLN A 305 -22.17 7.41 -13.51
N GLY A 306 -22.02 6.47 -12.57
CA GLY A 306 -22.95 5.34 -12.42
C GLY A 306 -22.63 4.19 -13.39
N GLU A 307 -21.38 4.11 -13.83
CA GLU A 307 -20.86 3.10 -14.75
C GLU A 307 -20.37 1.88 -13.98
N PHE A 308 -20.26 0.75 -14.68
CA PHE A 308 -19.56 -0.41 -14.13
C PHE A 308 -18.07 -0.11 -14.02
N PRO A 309 -17.38 -0.66 -12.99
CA PRO A 309 -15.93 -0.65 -12.93
C PRO A 309 -15.31 -1.27 -14.18
N GLN A 310 -14.06 -0.95 -14.48
CA GLN A 310 -13.42 -1.37 -15.74
C GLN A 310 -13.46 -2.89 -15.95
N ASN A 311 -13.25 -3.67 -14.89
CA ASN A 311 -13.31 -5.14 -14.92
C ASN A 311 -14.73 -5.73 -14.87
N GLY A 312 -15.77 -4.89 -14.90
CA GLY A 312 -17.18 -5.29 -15.03
C GLY A 312 -17.82 -4.87 -16.35
N LEU A 313 -17.25 -3.90 -17.06
CA LEU A 313 -17.78 -3.40 -18.33
C LEU A 313 -17.99 -4.49 -19.39
N PRO A 314 -17.04 -5.41 -19.67
CA PRO A 314 -17.22 -6.43 -20.69
C PRO A 314 -18.41 -7.37 -20.40
N PHE A 315 -18.58 -7.75 -19.12
CA PHE A 315 -19.69 -8.59 -18.68
C PHE A 315 -21.03 -7.84 -18.82
N TRP A 316 -21.06 -6.58 -18.40
CA TRP A 316 -22.25 -5.74 -18.52
C TRP A 316 -22.68 -5.56 -19.99
N ASP A 317 -21.73 -5.28 -20.88
CA ASP A 317 -22.00 -5.11 -22.31
C ASP A 317 -22.53 -6.40 -22.96
N ALA A 318 -22.10 -7.57 -22.49
CA ALA A 318 -22.56 -8.85 -23.00
C ALA A 318 -23.96 -9.26 -22.52
N ILE A 319 -24.42 -8.77 -21.36
CA ILE A 319 -25.70 -9.17 -20.77
C ILE A 319 -26.83 -8.15 -20.94
N LYS A 320 -26.54 -6.84 -20.98
CA LYS A 320 -27.55 -5.75 -20.91
C LYS A 320 -28.61 -5.78 -22.01
N ASP A 321 -28.25 -6.23 -23.22
CA ASP A 321 -29.12 -6.31 -24.39
C ASP A 321 -29.37 -7.76 -24.85
N ASN A 322 -29.03 -8.75 -24.00
CA ASN A 322 -29.15 -10.15 -24.35
C ASN A 322 -30.61 -10.62 -24.25
N THR A 323 -31.14 -11.22 -25.30
CA THR A 323 -32.51 -11.78 -25.33
C THR A 323 -32.53 -13.31 -25.44
N GLY A 324 -31.36 -13.96 -25.47
CA GLY A 324 -31.20 -15.39 -25.69
C GLY A 324 -30.88 -16.20 -24.44
N LEU A 325 -30.62 -15.55 -23.31
CA LEU A 325 -30.35 -16.19 -22.02
C LEU A 325 -31.65 -16.45 -21.26
N ASP A 326 -31.80 -17.65 -20.72
CA ASP A 326 -32.88 -18.03 -19.81
C ASP A 326 -32.27 -18.37 -18.45
N LEU A 327 -32.62 -17.58 -17.43
CA LEU A 327 -32.11 -17.72 -16.07
C LEU A 327 -33.18 -18.26 -15.10
N ALA A 328 -34.26 -18.87 -15.58
CA ALA A 328 -35.37 -19.38 -14.75
C ALA A 328 -34.95 -20.38 -13.65
N ALA A 329 -33.81 -21.07 -13.82
CA ALA A 329 -33.26 -22.01 -12.85
C ALA A 329 -32.22 -21.39 -11.91
N VAL A 330 -31.78 -20.16 -12.16
CA VAL A 330 -30.67 -19.51 -11.46
C VAL A 330 -31.19 -18.68 -10.30
N ASN A 331 -30.70 -18.94 -9.09
CA ASN A 331 -30.95 -18.09 -7.94
C ASN A 331 -29.82 -17.07 -7.79
N TYR A 332 -30.13 -15.78 -7.64
CA TYR A 332 -29.12 -14.72 -7.58
C TYR A 332 -29.34 -13.68 -6.49
N SER A 333 -28.26 -13.04 -6.05
CA SER A 333 -28.33 -11.80 -5.27
C SER A 333 -27.18 -10.86 -5.62
N ILE A 334 -27.32 -9.59 -5.28
CA ILE A 334 -26.36 -8.54 -5.65
C ILE A 334 -26.08 -7.68 -4.42
N PHE A 335 -24.82 -7.32 -4.22
CA PHE A 335 -24.41 -6.30 -3.27
C PHE A 335 -23.70 -5.15 -4.00
N GLY A 336 -24.26 -3.96 -3.91
CA GLY A 336 -23.68 -2.74 -4.48
C GLY A 336 -22.85 -1.98 -3.46
N LEU A 337 -21.68 -1.49 -3.88
CA LEU A 337 -20.93 -0.47 -3.14
C LEU A 337 -21.09 0.87 -3.86
N GLY A 338 -21.70 1.83 -3.17
CA GLY A 338 -21.99 3.15 -3.72
C GLY A 338 -21.90 4.23 -2.65
N ASP A 339 -22.01 5.46 -3.10
CA ASP A 339 -22.04 6.65 -2.25
C ASP A 339 -23.27 7.45 -2.69
N SER A 340 -24.27 7.55 -1.81
CA SER A 340 -25.55 8.23 -2.13
C SER A 340 -25.39 9.72 -2.38
N HIS A 341 -24.26 10.30 -1.95
CA HIS A 341 -23.92 11.71 -2.11
C HIS A 341 -22.77 11.91 -3.10
N TYR A 342 -22.43 10.90 -3.90
CA TYR A 342 -21.32 11.00 -4.84
C TYR A 342 -21.58 12.00 -5.98
N TRP A 343 -22.84 12.05 -6.42
CA TRP A 343 -23.30 13.02 -7.40
C TRP A 343 -24.10 14.12 -6.71
N PRO A 344 -23.82 15.37 -7.07
CA PRO A 344 -24.41 16.51 -6.38
C PRO A 344 -25.85 16.81 -6.76
N ARG A 345 -26.29 16.44 -7.97
CA ARG A 345 -27.62 16.82 -8.47
C ARG A 345 -28.70 15.84 -8.03
N LYS A 346 -29.93 16.33 -7.79
CA LYS A 346 -31.06 15.48 -7.36
C LYS A 346 -31.41 14.43 -8.41
N GLU A 347 -31.32 14.79 -9.69
CA GLU A 347 -31.50 13.90 -10.84
C GLU A 347 -30.40 12.83 -10.94
N ASP A 348 -29.20 13.08 -10.41
CA ASP A 348 -28.06 12.18 -10.47
C ASP A 348 -28.09 11.12 -9.36
N LYS A 349 -29.03 11.18 -8.40
CA LYS A 349 -29.25 10.12 -7.40
C LYS A 349 -29.54 8.76 -8.04
N ILE A 350 -29.96 8.74 -9.30
CA ILE A 350 -30.12 7.52 -10.10
C ILE A 350 -28.81 6.73 -10.23
N TYR A 351 -27.66 7.38 -10.09
CA TYR A 351 -26.34 6.76 -10.21
C TYR A 351 -25.90 6.02 -8.94
N TYR A 352 -26.51 6.30 -7.78
CA TYR A 352 -26.21 5.60 -6.52
C TYR A 352 -26.46 4.09 -6.66
N ASN A 353 -25.41 3.28 -6.48
CA ASN A 353 -25.43 1.82 -6.66
C ASN A 353 -26.00 1.39 -8.03
N LYS A 354 -25.88 2.24 -9.05
CA LYS A 354 -26.51 2.00 -10.35
C LYS A 354 -26.08 0.70 -11.02
N PRO A 355 -24.78 0.30 -11.04
CA PRO A 355 -24.39 -0.99 -11.60
C PRO A 355 -25.10 -2.17 -10.93
N ALA A 356 -25.27 -2.13 -9.62
CA ALA A 356 -25.96 -3.19 -8.89
C ALA A 356 -27.47 -3.20 -9.22
N LYS A 357 -28.12 -2.03 -9.27
CA LYS A 357 -29.54 -1.88 -9.62
C LYS A 357 -29.83 -2.24 -11.08
N ASP A 358 -28.97 -1.84 -12.00
CA ASP A 358 -29.08 -2.14 -13.42
C ASP A 358 -28.92 -3.64 -13.67
N LEU A 359 -27.96 -4.28 -12.99
CA LEU A 359 -27.76 -5.73 -13.06
C LEU A 359 -28.95 -6.49 -12.49
N ASP A 360 -29.50 -6.04 -11.37
CA ASP A 360 -30.71 -6.64 -10.77
C ASP A 360 -31.89 -6.64 -11.74
N ARG A 361 -32.15 -5.47 -12.36
CA ARG A 361 -33.21 -5.32 -13.36
C ARG A 361 -33.01 -6.27 -14.54
N VAL A 362 -31.79 -6.37 -15.07
CA VAL A 362 -31.49 -7.23 -16.22
C VAL A 362 -31.64 -8.70 -15.87
N LEU A 363 -31.09 -9.16 -14.74
CA LEU A 363 -31.18 -10.56 -14.33
C LEU A 363 -32.63 -10.98 -14.03
N THR A 364 -33.44 -10.08 -13.45
CA THR A 364 -34.89 -10.31 -13.27
C THR A 364 -35.60 -10.47 -14.62
N ASN A 365 -35.31 -9.59 -15.59
CA ASN A 365 -35.92 -9.66 -16.93
C ASN A 365 -35.55 -10.94 -17.69
N LEU A 366 -34.37 -11.51 -17.42
CA LEU A 366 -33.90 -12.78 -17.96
C LEU A 366 -34.46 -14.01 -17.21
N GLY A 367 -35.33 -13.82 -16.21
CA GLY A 367 -36.00 -14.90 -15.48
C GLY A 367 -35.30 -15.38 -14.21
N GLY A 368 -34.20 -14.74 -13.79
CA GLY A 368 -33.48 -15.07 -12.56
C GLY A 368 -34.35 -14.93 -11.31
N LYS A 369 -34.13 -15.79 -10.31
CA LYS A 369 -34.85 -15.76 -9.03
C LYS A 369 -34.01 -15.11 -7.95
N HIS A 370 -34.54 -14.14 -7.21
CA HIS A 370 -33.83 -13.57 -6.06
C HIS A 370 -33.61 -14.61 -4.96
N LEU A 371 -32.35 -14.83 -4.57
CA LEU A 371 -31.98 -15.52 -3.33
C LEU A 371 -32.41 -14.70 -2.12
N ILE A 372 -32.04 -13.42 -2.15
CA ILE A 372 -32.43 -12.36 -1.23
C ILE A 372 -32.43 -11.04 -2.00
N ASP A 373 -33.10 -10.03 -1.45
CA ASP A 373 -33.12 -8.68 -1.99
C ASP A 373 -31.69 -8.11 -2.15
N ILE A 374 -31.55 -7.22 -3.13
CA ILE A 374 -30.31 -6.48 -3.38
C ILE A 374 -29.85 -5.71 -2.13
N GLY A 375 -28.58 -5.87 -1.76
CA GLY A 375 -27.96 -5.07 -0.71
C GLY A 375 -27.31 -3.82 -1.30
N LEU A 376 -27.54 -2.68 -0.68
CA LEU A 376 -27.02 -1.38 -1.12
C LEU A 376 -26.14 -0.80 0.00
N GLY A 377 -24.83 -0.92 -0.14
CA GLY A 377 -23.88 -0.26 0.75
C GLY A 377 -23.77 1.23 0.43
N ASP A 378 -23.69 2.07 1.46
CA ASP A 378 -23.52 3.52 1.33
C ASP A 378 -22.29 4.02 2.09
N ASP A 379 -21.36 4.67 1.40
CA ASP A 379 -20.17 5.30 2.03
C ASP A 379 -20.51 6.43 3.01
N GLN A 380 -21.76 6.90 3.02
CA GLN A 380 -22.24 7.94 3.95
C GLN A 380 -22.66 7.39 5.32
N ASP A 381 -22.86 6.08 5.44
CA ASP A 381 -23.25 5.45 6.70
C ASP A 381 -22.12 5.53 7.77
N PRO A 382 -22.44 5.34 9.07
CA PRO A 382 -21.45 5.40 10.15
C PRO A 382 -20.22 4.52 9.92
N ASP A 383 -20.45 3.30 9.41
CA ASP A 383 -19.42 2.34 9.04
C ASP A 383 -19.30 2.15 7.52
N SER A 384 -19.71 3.14 6.70
CA SER A 384 -19.69 3.05 5.22
C SER A 384 -20.48 1.82 4.73
N PHE A 385 -20.10 1.21 3.60
CA PHE A 385 -20.82 0.10 2.96
C PHE A 385 -21.02 -1.11 3.89
N GLN A 386 -20.24 -1.22 4.96
CA GLN A 386 -20.32 -2.29 5.94
C GLN A 386 -21.66 -2.29 6.67
N THR A 387 -22.29 -1.13 6.85
CA THR A 387 -23.62 -1.02 7.48
C THR A 387 -24.65 -1.84 6.71
N GLY A 388 -24.76 -1.61 5.40
CA GLY A 388 -25.63 -2.41 4.53
C GLY A 388 -25.18 -3.86 4.39
N TYR A 389 -23.86 -4.11 4.38
CA TYR A 389 -23.32 -5.48 4.24
C TYR A 389 -23.62 -6.36 5.45
N GLN A 390 -23.52 -5.81 6.67
CA GLN A 390 -23.83 -6.52 7.93
C GLN A 390 -25.30 -6.92 8.02
N GLU A 391 -26.20 -6.19 7.36
CA GLU A 391 -27.61 -6.59 7.25
C GLU A 391 -27.85 -7.64 6.15
N TRP A 392 -27.18 -7.47 5.01
CA TRP A 392 -27.39 -8.31 3.82
C TRP A 392 -26.80 -9.72 3.96
N GLU A 393 -25.57 -9.83 4.47
CA GLU A 393 -24.82 -11.08 4.51
C GLU A 393 -25.47 -12.19 5.39
N PRO A 394 -26.00 -11.92 6.59
CA PRO A 394 -26.71 -12.94 7.38
C PRO A 394 -27.97 -13.48 6.67
N LYS A 395 -28.69 -12.63 5.94
CA LYS A 395 -29.86 -13.03 5.15
C LYS A 395 -29.44 -13.98 4.03
N LEU A 396 -28.29 -13.73 3.39
CA LEU A 396 -27.75 -14.60 2.34
C LEU A 396 -27.45 -16.00 2.87
N TRP A 397 -26.81 -16.10 4.04
CA TRP A 397 -26.53 -17.40 4.65
C TRP A 397 -27.78 -18.17 5.03
N THR A 398 -28.82 -17.46 5.47
CA THR A 398 -30.13 -18.05 5.79
C THR A 398 -30.80 -18.61 4.53
N ALA A 399 -30.79 -17.85 3.43
CA ALA A 399 -31.35 -18.28 2.16
C ALA A 399 -30.62 -19.50 1.56
N LEU A 400 -29.30 -19.59 1.78
CA LEU A 400 -28.48 -20.72 1.35
C LEU A 400 -28.53 -21.92 2.33
N GLY A 401 -29.30 -21.82 3.43
CA GLY A 401 -29.48 -22.90 4.42
C GLY A 401 -28.24 -23.19 5.26
N VAL A 402 -27.32 -22.24 5.40
CA VAL A 402 -26.02 -22.38 6.09
C VAL A 402 -25.81 -21.35 7.20
N ASP A 403 -26.90 -20.84 7.78
CA ASP A 403 -26.91 -19.87 8.88
C ASP A 403 -26.59 -20.50 10.25
N LYS A 404 -26.99 -21.77 10.47
CA LYS A 404 -26.87 -22.47 11.76
C LYS A 404 -25.66 -23.40 11.85
N VAL A 405 -24.49 -22.94 11.39
CA VAL A 405 -23.24 -23.71 11.54
C VAL A 405 -22.59 -23.34 12.86
N ASP A 406 -22.72 -24.20 13.88
CA ASP A 406 -22.08 -24.02 15.19
C ASP A 406 -20.55 -24.08 15.08
N GLY A 407 -19.85 -23.22 15.83
CA GLY A 407 -18.38 -23.19 15.88
C GLY A 407 -17.70 -22.43 14.74
N LEU A 408 -18.44 -21.64 13.96
CA LEU A 408 -17.84 -20.66 13.05
C LEU A 408 -17.08 -19.61 13.88
N PRO A 409 -15.76 -19.42 13.66
CA PRO A 409 -15.02 -18.43 14.40
C PRO A 409 -15.56 -17.03 14.10
N ASP A 410 -15.74 -16.22 15.15
CA ASP A 410 -15.92 -14.77 14.99
C ASP A 410 -14.74 -14.22 14.21
N GLU A 411 -15.00 -13.27 13.31
CA GLU A 411 -13.98 -12.71 12.45
C GLU A 411 -12.88 -12.07 13.33
N PRO A 412 -11.61 -12.47 13.21
CA PRO A 412 -10.54 -11.68 13.80
C PRO A 412 -10.58 -10.31 13.12
N PRO A 413 -10.60 -9.21 13.89
CA PRO A 413 -10.74 -7.87 13.33
C PRO A 413 -9.69 -7.65 12.22
N PRO A 414 -10.04 -6.92 11.15
CA PRO A 414 -9.11 -6.67 10.06
C PRO A 414 -7.82 -6.04 10.61
N ILE A 415 -6.68 -6.60 10.22
CA ILE A 415 -5.36 -6.16 10.68
C ILE A 415 -5.21 -4.67 10.35
N THR A 416 -5.12 -3.86 11.40
CA THR A 416 -4.98 -2.41 11.28
C THR A 416 -3.52 -2.02 11.06
N ASN A 417 -3.30 -0.77 10.67
CA ASN A 417 -1.96 -0.20 10.65
C ASN A 417 -1.30 -0.19 12.05
N GLU A 418 -2.09 -0.12 13.13
CA GLU A 418 -1.55 -0.20 14.49
C GLU A 418 -1.07 -1.62 14.80
N ASP A 419 -1.83 -2.64 14.40
CA ASP A 419 -1.45 -4.06 14.57
C ASP A 419 -0.16 -4.38 13.80
N ILE A 420 -0.04 -3.89 12.56
CA ILE A 420 1.18 -4.05 11.75
C ILE A 420 2.38 -3.43 12.45
N LYS A 421 2.24 -2.21 13.03
CA LYS A 421 3.33 -1.54 13.75
C LYS A 421 3.72 -2.31 15.01
N LEU A 422 2.74 -2.74 15.80
CA LEU A 422 2.98 -3.53 17.02
C LEU A 422 3.71 -4.85 16.72
N ALA A 423 3.28 -5.57 15.69
CA ALA A 423 3.88 -6.84 15.28
C ALA A 423 5.23 -6.69 14.57
N SER A 424 5.63 -5.48 14.17
CA SER A 424 6.80 -5.27 13.30
C SER A 424 8.15 -5.33 13.99
N ASN A 425 8.21 -5.43 15.32
CA ASN A 425 9.46 -5.29 16.08
C ASN A 425 10.22 -3.99 15.69
N TYR A 426 9.60 -2.84 15.96
CA TYR A 426 10.12 -1.51 15.64
C TYR A 426 10.48 -1.33 14.16
N LEU A 427 9.50 -1.68 13.30
CA LEU A 427 9.48 -1.47 11.85
C LEU A 427 10.29 -2.47 11.01
N ARG A 428 10.85 -3.53 11.61
CA ARG A 428 11.55 -4.58 10.84
C ARG A 428 10.60 -5.40 9.97
N GLY A 429 9.50 -5.86 10.55
CA GLY A 429 8.51 -6.71 9.89
C GLY A 429 9.16 -7.91 9.22
N THR A 430 8.72 -8.19 7.99
CA THR A 430 9.30 -9.22 7.11
C THR A 430 10.00 -8.61 5.90
N ILE A 431 10.50 -7.37 6.05
CA ILE A 431 11.03 -6.59 4.93
C ILE A 431 12.23 -7.30 4.29
N VAL A 432 13.15 -7.84 5.08
CA VAL A 432 14.35 -8.50 4.56
C VAL A 432 13.98 -9.75 3.77
N GLU A 433 13.05 -10.55 4.29
CA GLU A 433 12.52 -11.73 3.60
C GLU A 433 11.85 -11.34 2.28
N GLY A 434 10.98 -10.33 2.28
CA GLY A 434 10.28 -9.85 1.09
C GLY A 434 11.19 -9.22 0.03
N LEU A 435 12.30 -8.60 0.43
CA LEU A 435 13.32 -8.10 -0.48
C LEU A 435 14.12 -9.24 -1.13
N ASN A 436 14.40 -10.30 -0.36
CA ASN A 436 15.16 -11.47 -0.83
C ASN A 436 14.33 -12.44 -1.68
N ASP A 437 13.00 -12.44 -1.54
CA ASP A 437 12.10 -13.29 -2.35
C ASP A 437 12.07 -12.84 -3.83
N PRO A 438 12.63 -13.60 -4.79
CA PRO A 438 12.62 -13.22 -6.20
C PRO A 438 11.31 -13.57 -6.92
N THR A 439 10.35 -14.20 -6.23
CA THR A 439 9.13 -14.74 -6.83
C THR A 439 8.24 -13.66 -7.41
N THR A 440 8.24 -12.44 -6.87
CA THR A 440 7.56 -11.28 -7.47
C THR A 440 8.43 -10.03 -7.32
N LEU A 441 8.16 -8.98 -8.09
CA LEU A 441 8.80 -7.67 -7.86
C LEU A 441 8.13 -6.87 -6.74
N ALA A 442 7.07 -7.40 -6.14
CA ALA A 442 6.36 -6.79 -5.01
C ALA A 442 6.95 -7.21 -3.65
N ILE A 443 6.44 -6.55 -2.60
CA ILE A 443 6.60 -6.92 -1.19
C ILE A 443 5.20 -7.05 -0.54
N SER A 444 5.13 -7.73 0.60
CA SER A 444 3.87 -8.01 1.30
C SER A 444 3.10 -6.73 1.64
N ALA A 445 1.77 -6.81 1.79
CA ALA A 445 0.94 -5.65 2.12
C ALA A 445 1.34 -5.00 3.47
N SER A 446 1.75 -5.80 4.45
CA SER A 446 2.27 -5.33 5.73
C SER A 446 3.60 -4.60 5.55
N ASP A 447 4.53 -5.16 4.78
CA ASP A 447 5.83 -4.52 4.51
C ASP A 447 5.67 -3.26 3.66
N GLN A 448 4.67 -3.18 2.78
CA GLN A 448 4.34 -1.93 2.09
C GLN A 448 3.93 -0.83 3.08
N GLN A 449 3.36 -1.14 4.24
CA GLN A 449 3.11 -0.13 5.28
C GLN A 449 4.38 0.23 6.05
N LEU A 450 5.23 -0.74 6.38
CA LEU A 450 6.44 -0.55 7.17
C LEU A 450 7.57 0.15 6.39
N THR A 451 7.76 -0.20 5.13
CA THR A 451 8.76 0.44 4.24
C THR A 451 8.51 1.93 4.04
N LYS A 452 7.28 2.43 4.26
CA LYS A 452 7.00 3.86 4.32
C LYS A 452 7.78 4.56 5.43
N PHE A 453 8.04 3.93 6.57
CA PHE A 453 8.86 4.55 7.63
C PHE A 453 10.35 4.64 7.23
N HIS A 454 10.77 3.80 6.29
CA HIS A 454 12.10 3.79 5.66
C HIS A 454 12.17 4.69 4.42
N GLY A 455 11.15 5.53 4.19
CA GLY A 455 11.16 6.52 3.13
C GLY A 455 10.85 5.99 1.72
N THR A 456 10.32 4.77 1.59
CA THR A 456 9.96 4.21 0.28
C THR A 456 8.49 3.78 0.17
N TYR A 457 7.95 3.83 -1.05
CA TYR A 457 6.65 3.28 -1.40
C TYR A 457 6.81 2.32 -2.57
N MET A 458 6.22 1.14 -2.45
CA MET A 458 5.94 0.33 -3.62
C MET A 458 4.88 1.03 -4.49
N GLN A 459 5.13 1.05 -5.78
CA GLN A 459 4.30 1.62 -6.83
C GLN A 459 4.26 0.65 -8.00
N ASP A 460 3.44 0.95 -8.99
CA ASP A 460 3.46 0.31 -10.29
C ASP A 460 3.17 1.35 -11.37
N ASP A 461 3.57 1.05 -12.60
CA ASP A 461 3.22 1.87 -13.76
C ASP A 461 1.78 1.60 -14.18
N ARG A 462 0.91 2.57 -13.91
CA ARG A 462 -0.52 2.49 -14.21
C ARG A 462 -0.85 2.71 -15.68
N ASP A 463 0.06 3.25 -16.50
CA ASP A 463 -0.21 3.46 -17.93
C ASP A 463 -0.17 2.14 -18.70
N ILE A 464 0.67 1.18 -18.27
CA ILE A 464 0.82 -0.14 -18.93
C ILE A 464 0.16 -1.28 -18.14
N ARG A 465 -0.52 -0.99 -17.03
CA ARG A 465 -1.09 -2.00 -16.14
C ARG A 465 -2.06 -2.92 -16.86
N ASP A 466 -2.97 -2.36 -17.65
CA ASP A 466 -4.01 -3.13 -18.36
C ASP A 466 -3.41 -3.98 -19.47
N GLU A 467 -2.42 -3.45 -20.21
CA GLU A 467 -1.67 -4.19 -21.22
C GLU A 467 -0.94 -5.40 -20.60
N ARG A 468 -0.25 -5.19 -19.48
CA ARG A 468 0.47 -6.26 -18.76
C ARG A 468 -0.49 -7.31 -18.21
N LYS A 469 -1.62 -6.87 -17.65
CA LYS A 469 -2.69 -7.77 -17.17
C LYS A 469 -3.23 -8.63 -18.32
N ALA A 470 -3.48 -8.05 -19.49
CA ALA A 470 -3.91 -8.78 -20.68
C ALA A 470 -2.87 -9.82 -21.17
N GLN A 471 -1.57 -9.55 -20.94
CA GLN A 471 -0.47 -10.48 -21.19
C GLN A 471 -0.28 -11.54 -20.08
N GLY A 472 -1.05 -11.48 -18.99
CA GLY A 472 -0.91 -12.35 -17.82
C GLY A 472 0.33 -12.05 -16.97
N LEU A 473 0.93 -10.86 -17.14
CA LEU A 473 2.09 -10.41 -16.39
C LEU A 473 1.67 -9.69 -15.11
N GLU A 474 2.53 -9.73 -14.09
CA GLU A 474 2.37 -8.88 -12.91
C GLU A 474 2.46 -7.39 -13.28
N PRO A 475 1.83 -6.46 -12.52
CA PRO A 475 2.05 -5.04 -12.68
C PRO A 475 3.54 -4.69 -12.73
N ALA A 476 3.91 -3.63 -13.45
CA ALA A 476 5.29 -3.17 -13.52
C ALA A 476 5.70 -2.51 -12.20
N TYR A 477 5.91 -3.34 -11.17
CA TYR A 477 6.23 -2.89 -9.84
C TYR A 477 7.57 -2.17 -9.80
N SER A 478 7.59 -1.06 -9.10
CA SER A 478 8.77 -0.28 -8.79
C SER A 478 8.59 0.38 -7.43
N PHE A 479 9.61 1.10 -6.99
CA PHE A 479 9.63 1.80 -5.71
C PHE A 479 9.94 3.26 -5.95
N MET A 480 9.26 4.12 -5.20
CA MET A 480 9.65 5.52 -5.05
C MET A 480 10.35 5.70 -3.71
N ILE A 481 11.53 6.30 -3.77
CA ILE A 481 12.31 6.67 -2.60
C ILE A 481 12.18 8.18 -2.39
N ARG A 482 12.03 8.61 -1.14
CA ARG A 482 12.02 10.03 -0.74
C ARG A 482 13.08 10.30 0.31
N CYS A 483 13.84 11.37 0.14
CA CYS A 483 14.84 11.80 1.13
C CYS A 483 14.21 12.61 2.27
N ARG A 484 14.88 12.63 3.41
CA ARG A 484 14.74 13.62 4.49
C ARG A 484 15.86 14.64 4.32
N LEU A 485 15.48 15.90 4.17
CA LEU A 485 16.37 17.00 3.81
C LEU A 485 15.86 18.30 4.47
N PRO A 486 16.12 18.52 5.77
CA PRO A 486 15.60 19.69 6.47
C PRO A 486 15.98 21.00 5.76
N GLY A 487 14.98 21.86 5.54
CA GLY A 487 15.11 23.10 4.76
C GLY A 487 15.47 22.94 3.27
N GLY A 488 15.63 21.71 2.77
CA GLY A 488 15.85 21.43 1.35
C GLY A 488 17.24 21.73 0.82
N ILE A 489 18.27 21.77 1.66
CA ILE A 489 19.63 22.13 1.23
C ILE A 489 20.39 20.91 0.70
N SER A 490 21.00 21.04 -0.47
CA SER A 490 21.90 20.04 -1.05
C SER A 490 23.19 20.70 -1.51
N THR A 491 24.34 20.15 -1.12
CA THR A 491 25.63 20.58 -1.69
C THR A 491 25.71 20.21 -3.19
N PRO A 492 26.60 20.86 -3.97
CA PRO A 492 26.79 20.51 -5.38
C PRO A 492 27.24 19.05 -5.57
N LYS A 493 28.09 18.54 -4.66
CA LYS A 493 28.50 17.13 -4.65
C LYS A 493 27.30 16.20 -4.44
N GLN A 494 26.45 16.51 -3.46
CA GLN A 494 25.23 15.74 -3.21
C GLN A 494 24.27 15.78 -4.41
N TRP A 495 24.15 16.93 -5.08
CA TRP A 495 23.33 17.05 -6.29
C TRP A 495 23.79 16.07 -7.38
N VAL A 496 25.10 16.03 -7.66
CA VAL A 496 25.69 15.09 -8.62
C VAL A 496 25.42 13.64 -8.21
N GLN A 497 25.54 13.31 -6.91
CA GLN A 497 25.25 11.97 -6.39
C GLN A 497 23.76 11.60 -6.49
N MET A 498 22.84 12.55 -6.26
CA MET A 498 21.41 12.33 -6.44
C MET A 498 21.07 12.10 -7.92
N ASP A 499 21.71 12.84 -8.83
CA ASP A 499 21.57 12.66 -10.26
C ASP A 499 22.11 11.29 -10.72
N ASP A 500 23.22 10.82 -10.16
CA ASP A 500 23.77 9.47 -10.42
C ASP A 500 22.79 8.37 -9.98
N ILE A 501 22.17 8.51 -8.80
CA ILE A 501 21.14 7.58 -8.32
C ILE A 501 19.94 7.54 -9.27
N ALA A 502 19.48 8.70 -9.74
CA ALA A 502 18.38 8.77 -10.70
C ALA A 502 18.71 8.02 -12.00
N ASN A 503 19.93 8.19 -12.53
CA ASN A 503 20.38 7.55 -13.77
C ASN A 503 20.59 6.04 -13.64
N GLU A 504 21.29 5.61 -12.58
CA GLU A 504 21.74 4.22 -12.46
C GLU A 504 20.66 3.32 -11.84
N LEU A 505 19.85 3.87 -10.94
CA LEU A 505 18.98 3.11 -10.04
C LEU A 505 17.49 3.44 -10.19
N GLY A 506 17.14 4.62 -10.68
CA GLY A 506 15.77 5.07 -10.90
C GLY A 506 15.34 5.05 -12.37
N ASN A 507 14.46 5.98 -12.71
CA ASN A 507 13.92 6.20 -14.06
C ASN A 507 14.56 7.39 -14.78
N GLU A 508 15.81 7.74 -14.45
CA GLU A 508 16.57 8.84 -15.07
C GLU A 508 15.99 10.25 -14.81
N THR A 509 15.00 10.39 -13.92
CA THR A 509 14.42 11.68 -13.52
C THR A 509 14.55 11.92 -12.01
N MET A 510 14.60 13.19 -11.61
CA MET A 510 14.43 13.59 -10.22
C MET A 510 13.15 14.41 -10.05
N LYS A 511 12.48 14.26 -8.91
CA LYS A 511 11.29 15.05 -8.58
C LYS A 511 11.52 15.87 -7.32
N LEU A 512 11.51 17.19 -7.47
CA LEU A 512 11.49 18.15 -6.35
C LEU A 512 10.07 18.22 -5.80
N THR A 513 9.91 18.15 -4.47
CA THR A 513 8.59 18.03 -3.85
C THR A 513 8.11 19.32 -3.20
N THR A 514 6.80 19.38 -2.93
CA THR A 514 6.14 20.40 -2.10
C THR A 514 6.59 20.41 -0.63
N ARG A 515 7.60 19.62 -0.28
CA ARG A 515 8.23 19.56 1.04
C ARG A 515 9.75 19.64 0.98
N GLN A 516 10.30 20.29 -0.05
CA GLN A 516 11.73 20.61 -0.11
C GLN A 516 12.63 19.36 -0.04
N THR A 517 12.28 18.34 -0.80
CA THR A 517 13.08 17.10 -0.87
C THR A 517 12.98 16.44 -2.24
N PHE A 518 13.90 15.51 -2.51
CA PHE A 518 13.94 14.68 -3.71
C PHE A 518 13.00 13.48 -3.60
N GLN A 519 12.47 13.06 -4.75
CA GLN A 519 11.95 11.73 -4.98
C GLN A 519 12.61 11.09 -6.20
N PHE A 520 12.92 9.81 -6.09
CA PHE A 520 13.36 8.95 -7.18
C PHE A 520 12.26 7.94 -7.46
N HIS A 521 11.81 7.87 -8.70
CA HIS A 521 10.78 6.92 -9.14
C HIS A 521 11.40 5.80 -9.98
N GLY A 522 10.68 4.70 -10.15
CA GLY A 522 11.10 3.59 -11.03
C GLY A 522 12.23 2.72 -10.47
N VAL A 523 12.55 2.81 -9.17
CA VAL A 523 13.57 1.96 -8.56
C VAL A 523 13.02 0.54 -8.44
N VAL A 524 13.53 -0.41 -9.22
CA VAL A 524 13.08 -1.81 -9.12
C VAL A 524 13.56 -2.48 -7.82
N LYS A 525 12.88 -3.56 -7.38
CA LYS A 525 13.14 -4.19 -6.08
C LYS A 525 14.62 -4.50 -5.81
N SER A 526 15.30 -5.08 -6.79
CA SER A 526 16.73 -5.44 -6.69
C SER A 526 17.66 -4.23 -6.55
N LYS A 527 17.23 -3.04 -6.99
CA LYS A 527 17.99 -1.79 -6.90
C LYS A 527 17.64 -0.95 -5.66
N LEU A 528 16.63 -1.36 -4.88
CA LEU A 528 16.15 -0.59 -3.74
C LEU A 528 17.20 -0.45 -2.63
N LYS A 529 17.82 -1.55 -2.19
CA LYS A 529 18.89 -1.52 -1.17
C LYS A 529 20.12 -0.73 -1.66
N PRO A 530 20.66 -0.96 -2.88
CA PRO A 530 21.72 -0.13 -3.46
C PRO A 530 21.39 1.36 -3.48
N ALA A 531 20.16 1.75 -3.81
CA ALA A 531 19.74 3.15 -3.84
C ALA A 531 19.72 3.77 -2.44
N MET A 532 19.20 3.06 -1.44
CA MET A 532 19.23 3.52 -0.04
C MET A 532 20.67 3.71 0.47
N GLN A 533 21.57 2.78 0.15
CA GLN A 533 22.99 2.89 0.48
C GLN A 533 23.68 4.06 -0.24
N ALA A 534 23.36 4.28 -1.52
CA ALA A 534 23.91 5.41 -2.27
C ALA A 534 23.47 6.77 -1.69
N ILE A 535 22.20 6.90 -1.28
CA ILE A 535 21.70 8.10 -0.59
C ILE A 535 22.45 8.31 0.73
N ASN A 536 22.66 7.24 1.50
CA ASN A 536 23.42 7.31 2.74
C ASN A 536 24.89 7.71 2.53
N ARG A 537 25.56 7.17 1.51
CA ARG A 537 26.93 7.56 1.12
C ARG A 537 27.03 9.03 0.69
N ALA A 538 25.93 9.65 0.27
CA ALA A 538 25.83 11.08 -0.01
C ALA A 538 25.59 11.92 1.26
N LEU A 539 25.63 11.33 2.46
CA LEU A 539 25.31 11.98 3.74
C LEU A 539 23.87 12.53 3.76
N MET A 540 22.96 11.86 3.05
CA MET A 540 21.51 12.07 3.11
C MET A 540 20.85 10.83 3.70
N THR A 541 19.58 10.94 4.11
CA THR A 541 18.83 9.80 4.66
C THR A 541 17.41 9.78 4.13
N THR A 542 16.76 8.62 4.16
CA THR A 542 15.34 8.44 3.82
C THR A 542 14.51 8.08 5.05
N ILE A 543 15.15 7.88 6.20
CA ILE A 543 14.48 7.55 7.47
C ILE A 543 13.43 8.61 7.79
N ALA A 544 12.23 8.15 8.15
CA ALA A 544 11.09 9.01 8.48
C ALA A 544 10.71 10.05 7.40
N ALA A 545 11.14 9.88 6.15
CA ALA A 545 10.66 10.72 5.05
C ALA A 545 9.16 10.47 4.76
N CYS A 546 8.67 9.28 5.13
CA CYS A 546 7.30 8.80 4.95
C CYS A 546 6.76 8.17 6.27
N GLY A 547 5.76 7.27 6.29
CA GLY A 547 5.30 6.58 7.53
C GLY A 547 4.34 7.36 8.46
N ASP A 548 4.13 6.95 9.71
CA ASP A 548 3.35 7.71 10.71
C ASP A 548 4.29 8.32 11.76
N VAL A 549 5.10 9.27 11.28
CA VAL A 549 6.25 9.88 11.99
C VAL A 549 6.43 11.32 11.48
N ASN A 550 7.24 12.14 12.17
CA ASN A 550 7.58 13.49 11.71
C ASN A 550 8.26 13.46 10.32
N ARG A 551 7.70 14.22 9.39
CA ARG A 551 8.18 14.39 8.02
C ARG A 551 9.34 15.37 7.93
N ASN A 552 9.84 15.57 6.70
CA ASN A 552 10.82 16.61 6.41
C ASN A 552 10.38 17.96 6.98
N VAL A 553 11.25 18.60 7.78
CA VAL A 553 10.99 19.93 8.35
C VAL A 553 11.37 20.97 7.30
N MET A 554 10.40 21.76 6.88
CA MET A 554 10.60 22.78 5.85
C MET A 554 11.05 24.12 6.46
N CYS A 555 11.77 24.94 5.69
CA CYS A 555 12.16 26.30 6.04
C CYS A 555 12.15 27.17 4.78
N SER A 556 11.71 28.43 4.84
CA SER A 556 11.78 29.36 3.69
C SER A 556 13.14 29.29 3.00
N SER A 557 13.15 29.22 1.67
CA SER A 557 14.36 28.78 0.92
C SER A 557 15.33 29.92 0.59
N LEU A 558 14.83 31.13 0.35
CA LEU A 558 15.64 32.24 -0.17
C LEU A 558 16.41 33.00 0.95
N PRO A 559 17.75 33.03 0.95
CA PRO A 559 18.54 33.68 2.00
C PRO A 559 18.94 35.13 1.68
N THR A 560 18.00 36.02 1.33
CA THR A 560 18.33 37.44 1.11
C THR A 560 18.70 38.21 2.38
N GLN A 561 18.38 37.66 3.55
CA GLN A 561 18.84 38.11 4.87
C GLN A 561 19.68 36.99 5.50
N SER A 562 20.80 36.65 4.85
CA SER A 562 21.66 35.49 5.13
C SER A 562 21.97 35.26 6.62
N LYS A 563 22.27 36.31 7.41
CA LYS A 563 22.54 36.16 8.86
C LYS A 563 21.31 35.68 9.62
N TYR A 564 20.16 36.31 9.39
CA TYR A 564 18.90 35.99 10.04
C TYR A 564 18.35 34.63 9.55
N HIS A 565 18.41 34.41 8.23
CA HIS A 565 18.02 33.16 7.59
C HIS A 565 18.76 31.96 8.18
N ARG A 566 20.08 32.08 8.38
CA ARG A 566 20.90 31.01 8.96
C ARG A 566 20.46 30.62 10.37
N GLN A 567 20.04 31.59 11.20
CA GLN A 567 19.51 31.31 12.55
C GLN A 567 18.18 30.54 12.48
N VAL A 568 17.31 30.92 11.55
CA VAL A 568 16.02 30.24 11.33
C VAL A 568 16.24 28.82 10.77
N PHE A 569 17.12 28.69 9.77
CA PHE A 569 17.48 27.40 9.18
C PHE A 569 18.05 26.44 10.24
N ALA A 570 18.91 26.91 11.13
CA ALA A 570 19.45 26.11 12.23
C ALA A 570 18.34 25.53 13.13
N CYS A 571 17.24 26.26 13.33
CA CYS A 571 16.08 25.73 14.05
C CYS A 571 15.38 24.60 13.29
N SER A 572 15.31 24.66 11.96
CA SER A 572 14.72 23.58 11.16
C SER A 572 15.52 22.27 11.26
N GLN A 573 16.85 22.37 11.28
CA GLN A 573 17.75 21.23 11.51
C GLN A 573 17.58 20.69 12.93
N LEU A 574 17.61 21.57 13.94
CA LEU A 574 17.43 21.20 15.34
C LEU A 574 16.11 20.45 15.56
N ILE A 575 14.99 20.95 15.01
CA ILE A 575 13.68 20.27 15.11
C ILE A 575 13.69 18.94 14.37
N SER A 576 14.29 18.87 13.17
CA SER A 576 14.38 17.64 12.41
C SER A 576 15.16 16.56 13.16
N ASP A 577 16.30 16.90 13.75
CA ASP A 577 17.17 15.96 14.45
C ASP A 577 16.57 15.54 15.79
N HIS A 578 15.97 16.49 16.51
CA HIS A 578 15.31 16.24 17.79
C HIS A 578 14.11 15.28 17.67
N LEU A 579 13.40 15.31 16.53
CA LEU A 579 12.23 14.47 16.29
C LEU A 579 12.53 13.25 15.40
N LEU A 580 13.81 12.89 15.22
CA LEU A 580 14.19 11.69 14.49
C LEU A 580 13.84 10.44 15.32
N PRO A 581 13.29 9.37 14.72
CA PRO A 581 13.09 8.11 15.44
C PRO A 581 14.43 7.47 15.82
N SER A 582 14.45 6.73 16.93
CA SER A 582 15.67 6.12 17.48
C SER A 582 15.87 4.64 17.10
N THR A 583 14.98 4.05 16.30
CA THR A 583 15.07 2.66 15.81
C THR A 583 16.37 2.35 15.05
N THR A 584 16.97 1.19 15.32
CA THR A 584 18.11 0.67 14.53
C THR A 584 17.68 -0.04 13.25
N ALA A 585 16.39 -0.36 13.07
CA ALA A 585 15.87 -1.15 11.94
C ALA A 585 16.30 -0.60 10.57
N TYR A 586 16.34 0.73 10.40
CA TYR A 586 16.79 1.32 9.14
C TYR A 586 18.23 0.94 8.79
N HIS A 587 19.14 1.02 9.76
CA HIS A 587 20.56 0.71 9.54
C HIS A 587 20.75 -0.80 9.31
N GLU A 588 20.03 -1.64 10.05
CA GLU A 588 20.09 -3.09 9.94
C GLU A 588 19.64 -3.60 8.55
N ILE A 589 18.54 -3.06 8.03
CA ILE A 589 17.95 -3.51 6.77
C ILE A 589 18.74 -2.96 5.58
N TRP A 590 19.05 -1.65 5.59
CA TRP A 590 19.51 -0.96 4.40
C TRP A 590 21.03 -0.78 4.34
N LEU A 591 21.72 -0.68 5.48
CA LEU A 591 23.13 -0.28 5.54
C LEU A 591 24.11 -1.40 5.92
N THR A 592 23.61 -2.62 6.13
CA THR A 592 24.44 -3.82 6.26
C THR A 592 25.16 -4.16 4.95
N ASP A 593 26.41 -4.63 5.07
CA ASP A 593 27.22 -5.11 3.95
C ASP A 593 26.69 -6.43 3.38
N ASP A 594 27.14 -6.78 2.17
CA ASP A 594 26.73 -8.01 1.48
C ASP A 594 27.23 -9.29 2.19
N ASP A 595 28.20 -9.16 3.11
CA ASP A 595 28.71 -10.24 3.96
C ASP A 595 27.90 -10.43 5.26
N ASN A 596 26.77 -9.72 5.42
CA ASN A 596 25.90 -9.78 6.59
C ASN A 596 26.60 -9.41 7.91
N LYS A 597 27.74 -8.71 7.88
CA LYS A 597 28.34 -8.16 9.09
C LYS A 597 27.52 -6.96 9.51
N LYS A 598 26.76 -7.14 10.59
CA LYS A 598 26.09 -6.06 11.29
C LYS A 598 27.12 -4.97 11.57
N THR A 599 26.98 -3.81 10.94
CA THR A 599 27.68 -2.61 11.40
C THR A 599 27.09 -2.31 12.77
N GLN A 600 27.82 -2.67 13.82
CA GLN A 600 27.40 -2.50 15.20
C GLN A 600 27.33 -1.00 15.48
N VAL A 601 26.14 -0.42 15.41
CA VAL A 601 25.88 0.93 15.90
C VAL A 601 25.79 0.82 17.42
N ALA A 602 26.59 1.63 18.12
CA ALA A 602 26.89 1.50 19.54
C ALA A 602 25.69 1.20 20.47
N GLY A 603 25.93 0.37 21.48
CA GLY A 603 25.01 0.09 22.59
C GLY A 603 24.55 -1.38 22.61
N ASP A 604 24.78 -2.07 23.73
CA ASP A 604 24.29 -3.45 23.99
C ASP A 604 22.77 -3.48 24.25
N ALA A 605 21.96 -2.80 23.42
CA ALA A 605 20.51 -2.81 23.56
C ALA A 605 19.95 -4.07 22.90
N VAL A 606 19.57 -5.04 23.74
CA VAL A 606 18.93 -6.31 23.33
C VAL A 606 17.52 -6.08 22.75
N GLN A 607 16.94 -4.89 22.93
CA GLN A 607 15.63 -4.49 22.41
C GLN A 607 15.66 -3.01 22.00
N ASP A 608 15.18 -2.70 20.78
CA ASP A 608 14.99 -1.33 20.32
C ASP A 608 14.01 -0.57 21.22
N PHE A 609 14.23 0.73 21.39
CA PHE A 609 13.37 1.60 22.18
C PHE A 609 13.13 2.93 21.45
N GLU A 610 11.86 3.33 21.36
CA GLU A 610 11.44 4.59 20.73
C GLU A 610 10.95 5.58 21.81
N PRO A 611 11.81 6.47 22.33
CA PRO A 611 11.49 7.31 23.50
C PRO A 611 10.33 8.28 23.25
N LEU A 612 10.26 8.85 22.04
CA LEU A 612 9.22 9.81 21.67
C LEU A 612 8.01 9.13 21.04
N TYR A 613 8.25 8.13 20.19
CA TYR A 613 7.23 7.54 19.33
C TYR A 613 6.50 6.35 19.94
N GLY A 614 7.16 5.62 20.85
CA GLY A 614 6.66 4.35 21.36
C GLY A 614 6.56 3.28 20.26
N PRO A 615 6.08 2.06 20.60
CA PRO A 615 6.04 0.92 19.68
C PRO A 615 5.09 1.13 18.49
N THR A 616 4.09 2.00 18.65
CA THR A 616 3.08 2.29 17.62
C THR A 616 3.34 3.57 16.84
N TYR A 617 4.41 4.32 17.13
CA TYR A 617 4.64 5.65 16.53
C TYR A 617 3.40 6.57 16.64
N LEU A 618 3.26 7.56 15.75
CA LEU A 618 2.10 8.46 15.73
C LEU A 618 0.87 7.79 15.11
N PRO A 619 -0.35 8.30 15.36
CA PRO A 619 -1.56 7.85 14.67
C PRO A 619 -1.50 8.11 13.16
N ARG A 620 -0.80 9.18 12.75
CA ARG A 620 -0.67 9.61 11.37
C ARG A 620 0.58 10.47 11.14
N LYS A 621 0.86 10.77 9.87
CA LYS A 621 1.93 11.71 9.45
C LYS A 621 1.84 13.06 10.16
N PHE A 622 2.99 13.56 10.59
CA PHE A 622 3.15 14.85 11.27
C PHE A 622 4.09 15.75 10.47
N LYS A 623 3.71 17.01 10.26
CA LYS A 623 4.38 17.93 9.34
C LYS A 623 4.69 19.24 10.04
N ILE A 624 5.94 19.68 9.92
CA ILE A 624 6.40 20.95 10.48
C ILE A 624 6.98 21.80 9.36
N THR A 625 6.78 23.12 9.45
CA THR A 625 7.37 24.08 8.53
C THR A 625 7.68 25.40 9.23
N ILE A 626 8.65 26.13 8.67
CA ILE A 626 9.03 27.47 9.09
C ILE A 626 8.91 28.43 7.90
N ALA A 627 8.21 29.55 8.11
CA ALA A 627 8.16 30.67 7.17
C ALA A 627 8.94 31.88 7.71
N ILE A 628 9.57 32.62 6.80
CA ILE A 628 10.32 33.84 7.09
C ILE A 628 9.60 35.02 6.44
N PRO A 629 8.87 35.85 7.21
CA PRO A 629 8.26 37.07 6.70
C PRO A 629 9.27 37.97 5.95
N PRO A 630 8.87 38.59 4.83
CA PRO A 630 7.50 38.67 4.33
C PRO A 630 7.08 37.55 3.37
N HIS A 631 7.81 36.43 3.30
CA HIS A 631 7.51 35.33 2.38
C HIS A 631 6.90 34.13 3.10
N ASN A 632 5.86 33.56 2.51
CA ASN A 632 5.20 32.33 2.95
C ASN A 632 5.37 31.19 1.92
N ASP A 633 6.53 31.10 1.28
CA ASP A 633 6.90 30.11 0.26
C ASP A 633 6.76 28.63 0.71
N THR A 634 6.58 28.41 2.01
CA THR A 634 6.39 27.09 2.60
C THR A 634 4.93 26.72 2.89
N ASP A 635 3.98 27.64 2.65
CA ASP A 635 2.58 27.58 3.08
C ASP A 635 2.44 27.21 4.58
N VAL A 636 2.89 28.10 5.47
CA VAL A 636 2.96 27.88 6.92
C VAL A 636 1.65 27.37 7.54
N TYR A 637 0.51 27.77 6.99
CA TYR A 637 -0.83 27.39 7.45
C TYR A 637 -1.23 25.94 7.10
N ALA A 638 -0.50 25.23 6.24
CA ALA A 638 -0.94 23.93 5.68
C ALA A 638 -0.56 22.70 6.52
N HIS A 639 0.20 22.88 7.60
CA HIS A 639 0.96 21.81 8.28
C HIS A 639 0.53 21.63 9.73
N ASP A 640 0.84 20.47 10.30
CA ASP A 640 0.48 20.15 11.69
C ASP A 640 1.07 21.21 12.63
N ILE A 641 2.31 21.65 12.39
CA ILE A 641 2.91 22.84 13.01
C ILE A 641 3.40 23.80 11.93
N GLY A 642 2.99 25.05 12.04
CA GLY A 642 3.54 26.17 11.26
C GLY A 642 4.27 27.14 12.19
N LEU A 643 5.51 27.49 11.87
CA LEU A 643 6.32 28.42 12.64
C LEU A 643 6.60 29.68 11.81
N ILE A 644 6.24 30.84 12.34
CA ILE A 644 6.51 32.14 11.69
C ILE A 644 7.66 32.80 12.44
N ALA A 645 8.80 32.93 11.78
CA ALA A 645 10.00 33.48 12.38
C ALA A 645 9.86 34.99 12.68
N ILE A 646 10.13 35.38 13.92
CA ILE A 646 10.06 36.77 14.37
C ILE A 646 11.46 37.35 14.57
N LYS A 647 11.72 38.44 13.85
CA LYS A 647 12.96 39.20 13.95
C LYS A 647 12.89 40.13 15.17
N GLY A 648 13.91 40.08 16.02
CA GLY A 648 14.09 40.98 17.16
C GLY A 648 14.57 42.36 16.74
N GLU A 649 14.53 43.31 17.67
CA GLU A 649 15.04 44.69 17.47
C GLU A 649 16.54 44.73 17.15
N ASP A 650 17.29 43.72 17.63
CA ASP A 650 18.72 43.51 17.36
C ASP A 650 19.00 42.92 15.97
N GLY A 651 17.95 42.64 15.20
CA GLY A 651 18.01 42.03 13.87
C GLY A 651 18.25 40.52 13.87
N ASN A 652 18.29 39.86 15.03
CA ASN A 652 18.43 38.41 15.15
C ASN A 652 17.07 37.73 15.36
N LEU A 653 17.06 36.39 15.33
CA LEU A 653 15.87 35.59 15.61
C LEU A 653 15.48 35.63 17.09
N ALA A 654 14.35 36.28 17.39
CA ALA A 654 13.80 36.35 18.74
C ALA A 654 13.00 35.09 19.12
N GLY A 655 12.33 34.47 18.15
CA GLY A 655 11.53 33.27 18.32
C GLY A 655 10.48 33.12 17.23
N PHE A 656 9.38 32.45 17.53
CA PHE A 656 8.37 32.06 16.56
C PHE A 656 6.96 32.31 17.06
N ASN A 657 6.09 32.85 16.20
CA ASN A 657 4.66 32.59 16.37
C ASN A 657 4.36 31.16 15.93
N VAL A 658 3.59 30.44 16.73
CA VAL A 658 3.31 29.02 16.57
C VAL A 658 1.86 28.83 16.14
N LEU A 659 1.68 28.22 14.97
CA LEU A 659 0.42 27.72 14.45
C LEU A 659 0.37 26.20 14.64
N ALA A 660 -0.78 25.64 15.01
CA ALA A 660 -0.98 24.20 15.08
C ALA A 660 -2.32 23.77 14.47
N GLY A 661 -2.37 22.56 13.91
CA GLY A 661 -3.62 21.97 13.39
C GLY A 661 -3.90 22.20 11.91
N GLY A 662 -2.90 22.58 11.11
CA GLY A 662 -3.06 22.64 9.65
C GLY A 662 -3.06 21.25 9.00
N GLY A 663 -3.84 21.07 7.93
CA GLY A 663 -3.81 19.81 7.19
C GLY A 663 -4.75 19.71 5.99
N MET A 664 -4.17 19.41 4.84
CA MET A 664 -4.86 19.42 3.54
C MET A 664 -5.62 18.13 3.14
N GLY A 665 -5.53 17.04 3.90
CA GLY A 665 -6.16 15.78 3.47
C GLY A 665 -7.68 15.80 3.65
N ALA A 666 -8.45 15.56 2.58
CA ALA A 666 -9.90 15.36 2.61
C ALA A 666 -10.28 14.11 1.81
N THR A 667 -11.53 13.69 1.91
CA THR A 667 -12.12 12.61 1.11
C THR A 667 -13.31 13.21 0.37
N HIS A 668 -13.45 12.90 -0.93
CA HIS A 668 -14.60 13.36 -1.71
C HIS A 668 -15.90 12.89 -1.06
N ASN A 669 -16.90 13.78 -1.08
CA ASN A 669 -18.25 13.57 -0.56
C ASN A 669 -18.34 13.15 0.92
N ASN A 670 -17.25 13.20 1.68
CA ASN A 670 -17.28 12.91 3.11
C ASN A 670 -17.11 14.22 3.89
N LYS A 671 -18.24 14.80 4.29
CA LYS A 671 -18.30 16.08 5.04
C LYS A 671 -17.58 16.01 6.40
N LYS A 672 -17.40 14.81 6.98
CA LYS A 672 -16.61 14.60 8.22
C LYS A 672 -15.12 14.82 8.00
N THR A 673 -14.66 14.94 6.74
CA THR A 673 -13.28 15.26 6.40
C THR A 673 -13.19 16.57 5.65
N TYR A 674 -12.31 17.47 6.09
CA TYR A 674 -12.19 18.82 5.54
C TYR A 674 -10.75 19.33 5.69
N PRO A 675 -10.20 20.13 4.76
CA PRO A 675 -8.93 20.78 4.99
C PRO A 675 -9.03 21.81 6.12
N GLN A 676 -7.93 22.09 6.81
CA GLN A 676 -7.87 23.05 7.93
C GLN A 676 -6.58 23.87 7.86
N THR A 677 -6.64 25.16 8.20
CA THR A 677 -5.47 26.02 8.39
C THR A 677 -4.95 25.91 9.83
N GLY A 678 -3.65 26.13 10.02
CA GLY A 678 -3.06 26.18 11.36
C GLY A 678 -3.65 27.33 12.20
N ARG A 679 -3.98 27.04 13.46
CA ARG A 679 -4.55 27.96 14.44
C ARG A 679 -3.46 28.55 15.33
N MET A 680 -3.51 29.86 15.59
CA MET A 680 -2.51 30.55 16.40
C MET A 680 -2.55 30.13 17.86
N PHE A 681 -1.41 29.67 18.38
CA PHE A 681 -1.22 29.35 19.81
C PHE A 681 -0.58 30.51 20.57
N GLY A 682 0.28 31.28 19.91
CA GLY A 682 1.01 32.40 20.50
C GLY A 682 2.49 32.36 20.11
N PHE A 683 3.35 32.99 20.92
CA PHE A 683 4.77 33.09 20.66
C PHE A 683 5.59 32.19 21.60
N CYS A 684 6.65 31.57 21.06
CA CYS A 684 7.69 30.90 21.85
C CYS A 684 9.09 31.41 21.47
N LYS A 685 10.02 31.39 22.43
CA LYS A 685 11.41 31.79 22.21
C LYS A 685 12.17 30.76 21.36
N THR A 686 13.23 31.22 20.70
CA THR A 686 14.08 30.38 19.84
C THR A 686 14.59 29.12 20.54
N GLU A 687 15.04 29.23 21.79
CA GLU A 687 15.58 28.11 22.59
C GLU A 687 14.54 27.01 22.89
N ASP A 688 13.25 27.37 22.92
CA ASP A 688 12.18 26.45 23.29
C ASP A 688 11.52 25.78 22.08
N VAL A 689 11.80 26.22 20.85
CA VAL A 689 11.00 25.85 19.66
C VAL A 689 10.94 24.34 19.40
N HIS A 690 12.06 23.63 19.57
CA HIS A 690 12.14 22.19 19.37
C HIS A 690 11.39 21.41 20.45
N ILE A 691 11.40 21.88 21.70
CA ILE A 691 10.62 21.32 22.80
C ILE A 691 9.14 21.57 22.59
N VAL A 692 8.74 22.77 22.16
CA VAL A 692 7.33 23.08 21.82
C VAL A 692 6.81 22.14 20.73
N CYS A 693 7.61 21.91 19.68
CA CYS A 693 7.26 20.98 18.61
C CYS A 693 7.11 19.54 19.12
N GLU A 694 8.03 19.09 19.99
CA GLU A 694 7.93 17.81 20.67
C GLU A 694 6.63 17.72 21.48
N LYS A 695 6.30 18.71 22.30
CA LYS A 695 5.12 18.64 23.18
C LYS A 695 3.81 18.63 22.39
N ILE A 696 3.70 19.42 21.32
CA ILE A 696 2.56 19.33 20.40
C ILE A 696 2.45 17.92 19.79
N MET A 697 3.57 17.33 19.38
CA MET A 697 3.61 15.97 18.84
C MET A 697 3.21 14.92 19.90
N LEU A 698 3.64 15.06 21.15
CA LEU A 698 3.29 14.14 22.24
C LEU A 698 1.79 14.20 22.56
N VAL A 699 1.21 15.40 22.65
CA VAL A 699 -0.25 15.53 22.81
C VAL A 699 -0.99 14.85 21.65
N GLN A 700 -0.50 15.02 20.40
CA GLN A 700 -1.07 14.31 19.24
C GLN A 700 -0.92 12.79 19.33
N ARG A 701 0.24 12.30 19.77
CA ARG A 701 0.53 10.86 19.90
C ARG A 701 -0.46 10.19 20.85
N ASP A 702 -0.79 10.88 21.94
CA ASP A 702 -1.55 10.36 23.06
C ASP A 702 -3.07 10.56 22.91
N ASN A 703 -3.51 11.57 22.16
CA ASN A 703 -4.93 11.92 22.04
C ASN A 703 -5.50 11.75 20.61
N GLY A 704 -4.65 11.57 19.58
CA GLY A 704 -5.12 11.43 18.20
C GLY A 704 -5.79 10.08 17.94
N ASP A 705 -6.86 10.08 17.14
CA ASP A 705 -7.63 8.88 16.81
C ASP A 705 -6.78 7.83 16.09
N ARG A 706 -6.73 6.62 16.65
CA ARG A 706 -6.05 5.44 16.07
C ARG A 706 -7.01 4.41 15.47
N LYS A 707 -8.31 4.57 15.71
CA LYS A 707 -9.37 3.71 15.16
C LYS A 707 -9.75 4.18 13.77
N ASN A 708 -10.04 5.47 13.59
CA ASN A 708 -10.35 6.04 12.28
C ASN A 708 -9.17 6.83 11.70
N ARG A 709 -8.44 6.19 10.78
CA ARG A 709 -7.28 6.81 10.12
C ARG A 709 -7.62 8.08 9.31
N LYS A 710 -8.87 8.26 8.85
CA LYS A 710 -9.30 9.48 8.16
C LYS A 710 -9.46 10.66 9.13
N HIS A 711 -9.66 10.38 10.42
CA HIS A 711 -9.78 11.34 11.54
C HIS A 711 -8.48 11.48 12.37
N ALA A 712 -7.43 10.70 12.06
CA ALA A 712 -6.20 10.59 12.87
C ALA A 712 -5.20 11.77 12.82
N ARG A 713 -5.51 12.87 12.09
CA ARG A 713 -4.58 14.01 11.92
C ARG A 713 -4.80 15.06 13.01
N LEU A 714 -3.73 15.79 13.35
CA LEU A 714 -3.74 16.81 14.42
C LEU A 714 -4.89 17.82 14.31
N LYS A 715 -5.26 18.23 13.09
CA LYS A 715 -6.38 19.13 12.87
C LYS A 715 -7.66 18.68 13.57
N TYR A 716 -8.01 17.39 13.47
CA TYR A 716 -9.21 16.85 14.08
C TYR A 716 -9.05 16.69 15.58
N THR A 717 -7.88 16.26 16.07
CA THR A 717 -7.60 16.22 17.51
C THR A 717 -7.78 17.60 18.17
N ILE A 718 -7.33 18.67 17.50
CA ILE A 718 -7.52 20.04 17.98
C ILE A 718 -8.98 20.46 17.88
N ASP A 719 -9.70 20.07 16.83
CA ASP A 719 -11.13 20.37 16.70
C ASP A 719 -11.95 19.67 17.81
N ASP A 720 -11.70 18.37 18.05
CA ASP A 720 -12.36 17.56 19.07
C ASP A 720 -12.08 18.06 20.49
N MET A 721 -10.83 18.47 20.76
CA MET A 721 -10.44 18.99 22.07
C MET A 721 -10.77 20.47 22.24
N THR A 722 -10.94 21.22 21.15
CA THR A 722 -10.82 22.68 21.03
C THR A 722 -9.39 23.22 21.20
N VAL A 723 -9.12 24.37 20.57
CA VAL A 723 -7.81 25.06 20.64
C VAL A 723 -7.36 25.35 22.08
N PRO A 724 -8.19 25.93 22.98
CA PRO A 724 -7.76 26.25 24.34
C PRO A 724 -7.33 25.03 25.15
N VAL A 725 -8.07 23.92 25.05
CA VAL A 725 -7.77 22.69 25.80
C VAL A 725 -6.50 22.04 25.27
N PHE A 726 -6.37 21.91 23.95
CA PHE A 726 -5.16 21.34 23.35
C PHE A 726 -3.93 22.17 23.73
N ARG A 727 -4.01 23.50 23.57
CA ARG A 727 -2.94 24.42 23.98
C ARG A 727 -2.57 24.24 25.45
N SER A 728 -3.55 24.13 26.35
CA SER A 728 -3.29 23.93 27.79
C SER A 728 -2.52 22.64 28.07
N LYS A 729 -2.84 21.52 27.39
CA LYS A 729 -2.10 20.26 27.55
C LYS A 729 -0.65 20.38 27.07
N VAL A 730 -0.42 21.13 26.00
CA VAL A 730 0.94 21.41 25.51
C VAL A 730 1.73 22.23 26.52
N GLU A 731 1.12 23.29 27.07
CA GLU A 731 1.74 24.14 28.10
C GLU A 731 2.04 23.34 29.39
N GLU A 732 1.16 22.42 29.78
CA GLU A 732 1.38 21.51 30.91
C GLU A 732 2.59 20.59 30.70
N LEU A 733 2.70 19.94 29.54
CA LEU A 733 3.85 19.09 29.21
C LEU A 733 5.15 19.87 29.02
N TRP A 734 5.07 21.13 28.58
CA TRP A 734 6.23 22.00 28.37
C TRP A 734 6.71 22.64 29.67
N GLY A 735 5.82 22.87 30.64
CA GLY A 735 6.12 23.58 31.90
C GLY A 735 6.23 25.10 31.74
N LYS A 736 5.84 25.64 30.58
CA LYS A 736 5.82 27.08 30.24
C LYS A 736 4.54 27.41 29.47
N LYS A 737 4.22 28.70 29.38
CA LYS A 737 3.07 29.19 28.60
C LYS A 737 3.50 29.89 27.32
N PHE A 738 2.67 29.85 26.30
CA PHE A 738 2.87 30.68 25.12
C PHE A 738 2.70 32.16 25.47
N GLU A 739 3.61 33.01 24.98
CA GLU A 739 3.45 34.47 25.01
C GLU A 739 2.38 34.90 23.99
N ASN A 740 1.96 36.17 24.04
CA ASN A 740 1.08 36.72 23.00
C ASN A 740 1.79 36.68 21.63
N GLU A 741 1.01 36.47 20.56
CA GLU A 741 1.54 36.54 19.19
C GLU A 741 2.23 37.89 18.93
N ARG A 742 3.29 37.86 18.13
CA ARG A 742 4.01 39.07 17.71
C ARG A 742 3.60 39.50 16.30
N PRO A 743 3.66 40.78 15.94
CA PRO A 743 3.28 41.24 14.61
C PRO A 743 4.14 40.62 13.49
N PHE A 744 3.50 40.30 12.37
CA PHE A 744 4.16 39.86 11.13
C PHE A 744 3.29 40.25 9.91
N GLU A 745 3.89 40.25 8.73
CA GLU A 745 3.19 40.50 7.46
C GLU A 745 3.74 39.55 6.39
N PHE A 746 2.86 38.90 5.61
CA PHE A 746 3.26 38.17 4.41
C PHE A 746 2.85 38.97 3.16
N LYS A 747 3.79 39.12 2.22
CA LYS A 747 3.60 39.80 0.93
C LYS A 747 3.54 38.84 -0.25
N SER A 748 4.03 37.61 -0.10
CA SER A 748 4.02 36.59 -1.16
C SER A 748 3.95 35.16 -0.61
N ASN A 749 3.37 34.24 -1.39
CA ASN A 749 3.44 32.77 -1.23
C ASN A 749 4.28 32.13 -2.35
N VAL A 750 4.71 32.92 -3.34
CA VAL A 750 5.43 32.48 -4.53
C VAL A 750 6.92 32.75 -4.35
N ASP A 751 7.75 31.90 -4.97
CA ASP A 751 9.20 32.06 -4.99
C ASP A 751 9.61 33.34 -5.76
N THR A 752 10.78 33.88 -5.43
CA THR A 752 11.35 35.04 -6.15
C THR A 752 12.31 34.53 -7.23
N PHE A 753 11.91 34.65 -8.50
CA PHE A 753 12.66 34.13 -9.65
C PHE A 753 13.82 35.04 -10.07
N GLY A 754 14.89 34.43 -10.59
CA GLY A 754 16.05 35.17 -11.08
C GLY A 754 17.10 35.45 -10.00
N TRP A 755 18.05 36.33 -10.35
CA TRP A 755 19.18 36.69 -9.48
C TRP A 755 18.75 37.62 -8.33
N GLN A 756 19.22 37.31 -7.13
CA GLN A 756 19.15 38.11 -5.91
C GLN A 756 20.55 38.19 -5.29
N LYS A 757 20.85 39.28 -4.58
CA LYS A 757 22.13 39.45 -3.87
C LYS A 757 21.86 39.68 -2.39
N ASP A 758 22.58 38.98 -1.53
CA ASP A 758 22.40 39.08 -0.07
C ASP A 758 23.31 40.16 0.57
N GLU A 759 23.20 40.33 1.89
CA GLU A 759 23.99 41.30 2.65
C GLU A 759 25.49 40.99 2.73
N HIS A 760 25.92 39.78 2.33
CA HIS A 760 27.32 39.38 2.26
C HIS A 760 27.90 39.51 0.85
N GLY A 761 27.10 39.96 -0.12
CA GLY A 761 27.52 40.08 -1.51
C GLY A 761 27.51 38.76 -2.28
N LEU A 762 26.87 37.71 -1.75
CA LEU A 762 26.69 36.45 -2.46
C LEU A 762 25.43 36.48 -3.33
N ASN A 763 25.49 35.79 -4.46
CA ASN A 763 24.44 35.75 -5.46
C ASN A 763 23.61 34.47 -5.35
N HIS A 764 22.30 34.60 -5.52
CA HIS A 764 21.32 33.52 -5.43
C HIS A 764 20.42 33.56 -6.67
N PHE A 765 20.23 32.45 -7.36
CA PHE A 765 19.37 32.36 -8.53
C PHE A 765 18.28 31.31 -8.34
N THR A 766 17.02 31.72 -8.43
CA THR A 766 15.88 30.79 -8.39
C THR A 766 15.49 30.39 -9.82
N PHE A 767 15.63 29.11 -10.13
CA PHE A 767 15.17 28.48 -11.37
C PHE A 767 13.67 28.18 -11.31
N PHE A 768 12.95 28.45 -12.39
CA PHE A 768 11.64 27.87 -12.59
C PHE A 768 11.77 26.41 -13.03
N ILE A 769 11.23 25.50 -12.23
CA ILE A 769 11.13 24.07 -12.55
C ILE A 769 9.64 23.71 -12.61
N GLU A 770 9.11 23.46 -13.80
CA GLU A 770 7.69 23.17 -13.98
C GLU A 770 7.31 21.88 -13.24
N ASN A 771 6.42 22.02 -12.25
CA ASN A 771 6.03 20.96 -11.34
C ASN A 771 7.21 20.20 -10.69
N GLY A 772 8.39 20.80 -10.56
CA GLY A 772 9.56 20.16 -9.95
C GLY A 772 10.10 18.90 -10.64
N ARG A 773 9.75 18.64 -11.91
CA ARG A 773 10.33 17.53 -12.68
C ARG A 773 11.68 17.96 -13.25
N ILE A 774 12.74 17.25 -12.87
CA ILE A 774 14.09 17.43 -13.41
C ILE A 774 14.37 16.27 -14.35
N GLU A 775 14.40 16.57 -15.64
CA GLU A 775 14.68 15.63 -16.73
C GLU A 775 15.34 16.37 -17.90
N ASP A 776 15.91 15.62 -18.83
CA ASP A 776 16.29 16.17 -20.13
C ASP A 776 15.19 15.84 -21.14
N THR A 777 14.72 16.85 -21.87
CA THR A 777 13.86 16.67 -23.05
C THR A 777 14.65 16.98 -24.32
N PRO A 778 14.15 16.63 -25.52
CA PRO A 778 14.81 16.98 -26.77
C PRO A 778 15.07 18.49 -26.93
N GLU A 779 14.20 19.34 -26.37
CA GLU A 779 14.28 20.80 -26.48
C GLU A 779 15.02 21.48 -25.31
N PHE A 780 15.07 20.81 -24.15
CA PHE A 780 15.59 21.37 -22.90
C PHE A 780 16.40 20.34 -22.08
N GLN A 781 17.72 20.51 -22.12
CA GLN A 781 18.67 19.69 -21.35
C GLN A 781 18.87 20.22 -19.93
N MET A 782 17.77 20.35 -19.18
CA MET A 782 17.76 20.93 -17.84
C MET A 782 18.61 20.13 -16.86
N LYS A 783 18.40 18.81 -16.81
CA LYS A 783 19.07 17.91 -15.86
C LYS A 783 20.57 17.87 -16.11
N THR A 784 20.98 17.73 -17.37
CA THR A 784 22.39 17.84 -17.75
C THR A 784 22.98 19.21 -17.39
N GLY A 785 22.27 20.30 -17.68
CA GLY A 785 22.75 21.65 -17.36
C GLY A 785 22.95 21.90 -15.87
N LEU A 786 22.00 21.46 -15.03
CA LEU A 786 22.10 21.56 -13.57
C LEU A 786 23.25 20.72 -13.02
N ARG A 787 23.51 19.53 -13.61
CA ARG A 787 24.67 18.69 -13.26
C ARG A 787 25.99 19.38 -13.61
N GLU A 788 26.10 20.01 -14.78
CA GLU A 788 27.32 20.72 -15.18
C GLU A 788 27.57 21.98 -14.33
N ILE A 789 26.51 22.72 -13.97
CA ILE A 789 26.60 23.79 -12.97
C ILE A 789 27.10 23.21 -11.64
N ALA A 790 26.51 22.12 -11.14
CA ALA A 790 26.93 21.52 -9.89
C ALA A 790 28.43 21.14 -9.87
N LYS A 791 28.97 20.67 -11.00
CA LYS A 791 30.41 20.35 -11.13
C LYS A 791 31.32 21.59 -11.19
N SER A 792 30.83 22.73 -11.70
CA SER A 792 31.63 23.95 -11.82
C SER A 792 31.70 24.75 -10.51
N LEU A 793 30.73 24.58 -9.63
CA LEU A 793 30.62 25.33 -8.39
C LEU A 793 31.76 25.02 -7.40
N LYS A 794 32.24 26.07 -6.74
CA LYS A 794 33.28 26.02 -5.71
C LYS A 794 32.76 26.59 -4.38
N GLY A 795 33.55 26.45 -3.32
CA GLY A 795 33.32 27.12 -2.05
C GLY A 795 32.05 26.68 -1.32
N GLN A 796 31.24 27.66 -0.90
CA GLN A 796 30.04 27.47 -0.06
C GLN A 796 28.73 27.42 -0.88
N SER A 797 28.83 27.31 -2.21
CA SER A 797 27.68 27.22 -3.11
C SER A 797 26.82 26.01 -2.79
N GLU A 798 25.50 26.14 -2.91
CA GLU A 798 24.56 25.06 -2.61
C GLU A 798 23.28 25.18 -3.44
N PHE A 799 22.54 24.08 -3.52
CA PHE A 799 21.19 24.03 -4.06
C PHE A 799 20.17 24.03 -2.93
N ARG A 800 19.07 24.76 -3.10
CA ARG A 800 17.95 24.78 -2.15
C ARG A 800 16.65 24.46 -2.87
N LEU A 801 16.01 23.38 -2.46
CA LEU A 801 14.72 22.94 -2.98
C LEU A 801 13.61 23.76 -2.30
N THR A 802 12.66 24.29 -3.07
CA THR A 802 11.61 25.18 -2.54
C THR A 802 10.32 24.44 -2.19
N GLY A 803 9.49 25.06 -1.34
CA GLY A 803 8.15 24.56 -1.02
C GLY A 803 7.19 24.56 -2.21
N ASN A 804 7.54 25.30 -3.27
CA ASN A 804 6.80 25.40 -4.53
C ASN A 804 7.38 24.51 -5.64
N GLN A 805 8.26 23.56 -5.30
CA GLN A 805 8.87 22.59 -6.22
C GLN A 805 9.87 23.20 -7.21
N HIS A 806 10.45 24.35 -6.89
CA HIS A 806 11.51 24.98 -7.66
C HIS A 806 12.88 24.76 -7.01
N LEU A 807 13.91 25.36 -7.60
CA LEU A 807 15.29 25.19 -7.20
C LEU A 807 15.97 26.54 -7.09
N ILE A 808 16.77 26.75 -6.05
CA ILE A 808 17.64 27.92 -5.90
C ILE A 808 19.08 27.45 -5.93
N LEU A 809 19.90 28.05 -6.80
CA LEU A 809 21.35 28.03 -6.67
C LEU A 809 21.74 29.19 -5.75
N SER A 810 22.36 28.88 -4.62
CA SER A 810 22.63 29.81 -3.53
C SER A 810 24.12 29.93 -3.28
N ASN A 811 24.52 31.05 -2.67
CA ASN A 811 25.88 31.35 -2.22
C ASN A 811 26.94 31.40 -3.34
N VAL A 812 26.56 31.88 -4.53
CA VAL A 812 27.50 32.04 -5.66
C VAL A 812 28.31 33.32 -5.48
N ALA A 813 29.63 33.18 -5.37
CA ALA A 813 30.54 34.32 -5.25
C ALA A 813 30.60 35.11 -6.57
N ASP A 814 30.95 36.40 -6.50
CA ASP A 814 31.02 37.26 -7.69
C ASP A 814 32.07 36.73 -8.70
N GLU A 815 33.13 36.08 -8.23
CA GLU A 815 34.19 35.52 -9.08
C GLU A 815 33.71 34.33 -9.93
N ASP A 816 32.72 33.56 -9.46
CA ASP A 816 32.17 32.40 -10.16
C ASP A 816 30.91 32.75 -10.98
N LEU A 817 30.37 33.97 -10.84
CA LEU A 817 29.06 34.36 -11.37
C LEU A 817 28.99 34.31 -12.91
N ASP A 818 30.04 34.78 -13.59
CA ASP A 818 30.05 34.83 -15.06
C ASP A 818 30.14 33.43 -15.68
N ASP A 819 30.90 32.53 -15.07
CA ASP A 819 30.99 31.12 -15.50
C ASP A 819 29.63 30.42 -15.33
N VAL A 820 28.96 30.64 -14.19
CA VAL A 820 27.62 30.10 -13.94
C VAL A 820 26.62 30.65 -14.96
N LYS A 821 26.62 31.96 -15.24
CA LYS A 821 25.74 32.56 -16.26
C LYS A 821 25.98 31.98 -17.66
N GLN A 822 27.22 31.71 -18.02
CA GLN A 822 27.55 31.08 -19.31
C GLN A 822 26.98 29.66 -19.41
N LEU A 823 27.11 28.85 -18.34
CA LEU A 823 26.51 27.53 -18.29
C LEU A 823 24.98 27.60 -18.33
N MET A 824 24.38 28.51 -17.56
CA MET A 824 22.93 28.69 -17.59
C MET A 824 22.44 29.05 -18.99
N LYS A 825 23.10 29.99 -19.67
CA LYS A 825 22.77 30.36 -21.05
C LYS A 825 22.94 29.20 -22.04
N LYS A 826 24.03 28.42 -21.91
CA LYS A 826 24.29 27.24 -22.75
C LYS A 826 23.16 26.23 -22.66
N TYR A 827 22.65 25.98 -21.45
CA TYR A 827 21.61 25.00 -21.18
C TYR A 827 20.19 25.59 -21.10
N LYS A 828 20.02 26.89 -21.39
CA LYS A 828 18.74 27.65 -21.30
C LYS A 828 18.10 27.68 -19.91
N LEU A 829 18.91 27.59 -18.85
CA LEU A 829 18.48 27.62 -17.45
C LEU A 829 18.29 29.05 -16.90
N ASP A 830 18.64 30.08 -17.68
CA ASP A 830 18.48 31.50 -17.34
C ASP A 830 17.10 32.07 -17.71
N ASN A 831 16.20 31.26 -18.27
CA ASN A 831 14.87 31.71 -18.66
C ASN A 831 13.96 31.96 -17.46
N ILE A 832 13.45 33.19 -17.34
CA ILE A 832 12.46 33.61 -16.34
C ILE A 832 11.20 34.22 -16.97
N GLN A 833 11.07 34.20 -18.30
CA GLN A 833 10.03 34.90 -19.06
C GLN A 833 8.71 34.11 -19.13
N PHE A 834 8.20 33.68 -17.98
CA PHE A 834 6.94 32.95 -17.85
C PHE A 834 5.81 33.87 -17.39
N SER A 835 4.55 33.47 -17.62
CA SER A 835 3.42 34.18 -17.02
C SER A 835 3.43 34.04 -15.50
N ALA A 836 2.94 35.05 -14.79
CA ALA A 836 2.86 34.99 -13.33
C ALA A 836 1.91 33.88 -12.84
N LEU A 837 0.90 33.49 -13.64
CA LEU A 837 0.08 32.30 -13.40
C LEU A 837 0.95 31.04 -13.38
N ARG A 838 1.77 30.81 -14.41
CA ARG A 838 2.63 29.62 -14.51
C ARG A 838 3.64 29.55 -13.37
N LEU A 839 4.28 30.68 -13.04
CA LEU A 839 5.24 30.78 -11.94
C LEU A 839 4.63 30.53 -10.55
N SER A 840 3.32 30.74 -10.39
CA SER A 840 2.59 30.53 -9.14
C SER A 840 1.76 29.24 -9.12
N SER A 841 1.98 28.37 -10.11
CA SER A 841 1.23 27.13 -10.27
C SER A 841 2.01 25.90 -9.84
N SER A 842 1.31 24.92 -9.25
CA SER A 842 1.94 23.63 -8.91
C SER A 842 0.98 22.45 -8.97
N ALA A 843 1.52 21.28 -9.32
CA ALA A 843 0.81 20.02 -9.36
C ALA A 843 1.46 18.92 -8.50
N CYS A 844 0.67 17.91 -8.15
CA CYS A 844 1.21 16.68 -7.58
C CYS A 844 1.52 15.67 -8.70
N VAL A 845 2.33 14.65 -8.39
CA VAL A 845 2.71 13.61 -9.36
C VAL A 845 1.50 12.97 -10.03
N ALA A 846 0.53 12.49 -9.25
CA ALA A 846 -0.61 11.73 -9.76
C ALA A 846 -0.16 10.53 -10.63
N PHE A 847 -0.74 10.35 -11.81
CA PHE A 847 -0.33 9.31 -12.75
C PHE A 847 1.10 9.55 -13.27
N PRO A 848 1.81 8.49 -13.69
CA PRO A 848 1.39 7.08 -13.69
C PRO A 848 1.65 6.35 -12.37
N THR A 849 2.47 6.90 -11.48
CA THR A 849 3.02 6.13 -10.35
C THR A 849 2.20 6.21 -9.05
N CYS A 850 1.35 7.23 -8.88
CA CYS A 850 0.55 7.34 -7.66
C CYS A 850 -0.61 6.35 -7.68
N GLY A 851 -0.57 5.34 -6.81
CA GLY A 851 -1.66 4.37 -6.63
C GLY A 851 -2.98 4.96 -6.10
N LEU A 852 -3.04 6.26 -5.78
CA LEU A 852 -4.23 6.95 -5.29
C LEU A 852 -4.80 7.98 -6.28
N ALA A 853 -4.16 8.16 -7.45
CA ALA A 853 -4.61 9.16 -8.41
C ALA A 853 -5.94 8.76 -9.05
N MET A 854 -6.87 9.72 -9.13
CA MET A 854 -8.16 9.60 -9.81
C MET A 854 -8.13 10.33 -11.17
N ALA A 855 -7.40 11.45 -11.24
CA ALA A 855 -7.18 12.23 -12.47
C ALA A 855 -5.69 12.57 -12.65
N GLU A 856 -5.34 13.06 -13.85
CA GLU A 856 -4.03 13.65 -14.12
C GLU A 856 -3.76 14.87 -13.24
N SER A 857 -2.48 15.22 -13.11
CA SER A 857 -2.09 16.45 -12.41
C SER A 857 -0.81 17.03 -12.99
N GLU A 858 0.36 16.48 -12.67
CA GLU A 858 1.65 16.95 -13.16
C GLU A 858 1.73 17.05 -14.69
N ARG A 859 1.22 16.03 -15.39
CA ARG A 859 1.22 15.97 -16.86
C ARG A 859 0.22 16.91 -17.52
N TYR A 860 -0.87 17.25 -16.81
CA TYR A 860 -1.98 18.00 -17.38
C TYR A 860 -1.91 19.51 -17.08
N LEU A 861 -1.45 19.90 -15.90
CA LEU A 861 -1.41 21.30 -15.48
C LEU A 861 -0.69 22.23 -16.49
N PRO A 862 0.47 21.87 -17.08
CA PRO A 862 1.12 22.70 -18.10
C PRO A 862 0.28 22.94 -19.36
N VAL A 863 -0.53 21.96 -19.76
CA VAL A 863 -1.44 22.07 -20.91
C VAL A 863 -2.57 23.03 -20.59
N LEU A 864 -3.18 22.90 -19.41
CA LEU A 864 -4.25 23.80 -18.96
C LEU A 864 -3.76 25.25 -18.85
N ILE A 865 -2.59 25.48 -18.24
CA ILE A 865 -2.00 26.81 -18.11
C ILE A 865 -1.77 27.44 -19.49
N SER A 866 -1.17 26.70 -20.43
CA SER A 866 -0.94 27.19 -21.80
C SER A 866 -2.23 27.67 -22.48
N LYS A 867 -3.36 26.99 -22.24
CA LYS A 867 -4.68 27.36 -22.80
C LYS A 867 -5.30 28.61 -22.14
N LEU A 868 -4.88 28.95 -20.92
CA LEU A 868 -5.34 30.13 -20.17
C LEU A 868 -4.44 31.35 -20.42
N GLU A 869 -3.16 31.16 -20.75
CA GLU A 869 -2.19 32.25 -20.95
C GLU A 869 -2.60 33.23 -22.05
N SER A 870 -3.15 32.77 -23.18
CA SER A 870 -3.66 33.69 -24.22
C SER A 870 -4.76 34.61 -23.69
N CYS A 871 -5.64 34.09 -22.83
CA CYS A 871 -6.71 34.89 -22.21
C CYS A 871 -6.13 35.90 -21.20
N LEU A 872 -5.10 35.52 -20.43
CA LEU A 872 -4.42 36.46 -19.54
C LEU A 872 -3.76 37.60 -20.33
N GLU A 873 -3.10 37.29 -21.45
CA GLU A 873 -2.46 38.30 -22.30
C GLU A 873 -3.47 39.27 -22.91
N GLU A 874 -4.56 38.77 -23.48
CA GLU A 874 -5.65 39.59 -24.04
C GLU A 874 -6.29 40.54 -23.01
N ASN A 875 -6.25 40.17 -21.73
CA ASN A 875 -6.82 40.97 -20.64
C ASN A 875 -5.76 41.74 -19.83
N GLY A 876 -4.49 41.77 -20.26
CA GLY A 876 -3.42 42.51 -19.59
C GLY A 876 -2.97 41.91 -18.24
N LEU A 877 -3.30 40.65 -17.97
CA LEU A 877 -3.03 39.93 -16.71
C LEU A 877 -1.76 39.07 -16.74
N ARG A 878 -0.90 39.21 -17.75
CA ARG A 878 0.30 38.35 -17.91
C ARG A 878 1.21 38.34 -16.66
N GLN A 879 1.32 39.47 -15.98
CA GLN A 879 2.16 39.67 -14.80
C GLN A 879 1.38 39.54 -13.48
N ASP A 880 0.09 39.27 -13.55
CA ASP A 880 -0.76 39.10 -12.38
C ASP A 880 -0.67 37.66 -11.85
N SER A 881 -0.09 37.51 -10.66
CA SER A 881 0.01 36.21 -10.02
C SER A 881 -1.34 35.78 -9.48
N ILE A 882 -1.81 34.63 -9.95
CA ILE A 882 -3.01 33.93 -9.50
C ILE A 882 -2.56 32.54 -9.06
N VAL A 883 -2.56 32.26 -7.77
CA VAL A 883 -2.06 30.99 -7.23
C VAL A 883 -3.01 29.87 -7.65
N MET A 884 -2.57 29.03 -8.59
CA MET A 884 -3.34 27.89 -9.11
C MET A 884 -2.70 26.57 -8.73
N ARG A 885 -3.49 25.62 -8.23
CA ARG A 885 -2.95 24.32 -7.80
C ARG A 885 -3.80 23.16 -8.28
N MET A 886 -3.15 22.09 -8.71
CA MET A 886 -3.82 20.88 -9.19
C MET A 886 -3.39 19.65 -8.39
N THR A 887 -4.33 18.78 -8.06
CA THR A 887 -4.00 17.47 -7.48
C THR A 887 -4.89 16.39 -8.07
N GLY A 888 -4.35 15.19 -8.27
CA GLY A 888 -5.09 14.10 -8.90
C GLY A 888 -6.13 13.40 -8.01
N CYS A 889 -6.22 13.73 -6.71
CA CYS A 889 -7.16 13.14 -5.74
C CYS A 889 -7.30 14.05 -4.49
N PRO A 890 -8.30 13.87 -3.60
CA PRO A 890 -8.58 14.82 -2.51
C PRO A 890 -7.57 14.78 -1.34
N ASN A 891 -6.51 13.98 -1.44
CA ASN A 891 -5.41 13.98 -0.46
C ASN A 891 -4.65 15.32 -0.37
N GLY A 892 -4.71 16.15 -1.42
CA GLY A 892 -4.20 17.52 -1.39
C GLY A 892 -2.67 17.63 -1.36
N CYS A 893 -1.95 16.78 -2.10
CA CYS A 893 -0.47 16.75 -2.08
C CYS A 893 0.19 18.04 -2.59
N ALA A 894 -0.47 18.75 -3.51
CA ALA A 894 -0.04 20.05 -4.02
C ALA A 894 -0.54 21.24 -3.16
N ARG A 895 -1.20 20.99 -2.02
CA ARG A 895 -1.85 22.00 -1.17
C ARG A 895 -2.92 22.83 -1.94
N PRO A 896 -3.84 22.16 -2.67
CA PRO A 896 -4.82 22.84 -3.52
C PRO A 896 -5.77 23.74 -2.75
N TRP A 897 -6.09 23.40 -1.51
CA TRP A 897 -7.09 24.11 -0.71
C TRP A 897 -6.68 25.52 -0.29
N LEU A 898 -5.39 25.85 -0.37
CA LEU A 898 -4.87 27.19 -0.09
C LEU A 898 -4.62 28.02 -1.35
N ALA A 899 -4.97 27.49 -2.53
CA ALA A 899 -4.85 28.21 -3.79
C ALA A 899 -6.05 29.14 -4.00
N GLU A 900 -5.85 30.24 -4.72
CA GLU A 900 -6.94 31.09 -5.17
C GLU A 900 -7.87 30.34 -6.14
N VAL A 901 -7.28 29.46 -6.97
CA VAL A 901 -7.98 28.52 -7.85
C VAL A 901 -7.39 27.13 -7.70
N ALA A 902 -8.22 26.10 -7.55
CA ALA A 902 -7.74 24.74 -7.54
C ALA A 902 -8.60 23.74 -8.30
N PHE A 903 -7.93 22.70 -8.80
CA PHE A 903 -8.54 21.56 -9.46
C PHE A 903 -8.15 20.27 -8.75
N VAL A 904 -9.16 19.54 -8.25
CA VAL A 904 -8.96 18.30 -7.48
C VAL A 904 -9.63 17.15 -8.21
N GLY A 905 -8.82 16.20 -8.68
CA GLY A 905 -9.26 15.07 -9.50
C GLY A 905 -10.33 14.24 -8.81
N LYS A 906 -11.42 13.96 -9.53
CA LYS A 906 -12.55 13.12 -9.10
C LYS A 906 -12.66 11.84 -9.93
N ALA A 907 -12.37 11.94 -11.22
CA ALA A 907 -12.23 10.80 -12.14
C ALA A 907 -11.26 11.16 -13.27
N TYR A 908 -10.91 10.22 -14.14
CA TYR A 908 -9.97 10.48 -15.23
C TYR A 908 -10.49 11.62 -16.12
N GLY A 909 -9.70 12.70 -16.25
CA GLY A 909 -10.07 13.91 -17.00
C GLY A 909 -11.13 14.82 -16.34
N ALA A 910 -11.60 14.52 -15.13
CA ALA A 910 -12.64 15.28 -14.43
C ALA A 910 -12.18 15.78 -13.05
N TYR A 911 -12.51 17.04 -12.74
CA TYR A 911 -12.00 17.75 -11.56
C TYR A 911 -13.13 18.47 -10.82
N ASN A 912 -13.05 18.51 -9.48
CA ASN A 912 -13.75 19.51 -8.70
C ASN A 912 -12.94 20.82 -8.73
N MET A 913 -13.60 21.93 -9.01
CA MET A 913 -13.03 23.27 -9.04
C MET A 913 -13.36 24.04 -7.76
N TYR A 914 -12.34 24.66 -7.18
CA TYR A 914 -12.44 25.43 -5.95
C TYR A 914 -11.90 26.84 -6.15
N LEU A 915 -12.56 27.82 -5.53
CA LEU A 915 -12.26 29.24 -5.66
C LEU A 915 -12.20 29.94 -4.30
N GLY A 916 -11.53 31.10 -4.24
CA GLY A 916 -11.64 32.03 -3.11
C GLY A 916 -10.58 31.85 -2.02
N GLY A 917 -9.57 30.99 -2.23
CA GLY A 917 -8.43 30.88 -1.31
C GLY A 917 -7.63 32.19 -1.25
N GLY A 918 -6.93 32.42 -0.15
CA GLY A 918 -6.14 33.64 0.03
C GLY A 918 -4.79 33.57 -0.68
N TYR A 919 -4.35 34.65 -1.33
CA TYR A 919 -3.08 34.70 -2.06
C TYR A 919 -1.85 34.32 -1.21
N HIS A 920 -1.85 34.67 0.08
CA HIS A 920 -0.75 34.33 0.99
C HIS A 920 -0.90 32.94 1.63
N GLY A 921 -1.87 32.13 1.19
CA GLY A 921 -2.18 30.81 1.76
C GLY A 921 -2.86 30.86 3.13
N GLN A 922 -3.41 32.01 3.51
CA GLN A 922 -4.02 32.26 4.83
C GLN A 922 -5.50 31.89 4.92
N ARG A 923 -6.15 31.59 3.79
CA ARG A 923 -7.58 31.26 3.71
C ARG A 923 -7.79 30.07 2.78
N LEU A 924 -8.65 29.15 3.19
CA LEU A 924 -9.06 28.01 2.38
C LEU A 924 -9.98 28.48 1.24
N ASN A 925 -9.88 27.86 0.07
CA ASN A 925 -10.89 27.99 -0.97
C ASN A 925 -12.17 27.20 -0.61
N LYS A 926 -13.19 27.33 -1.45
CA LYS A 926 -14.47 26.63 -1.31
C LYS A 926 -14.88 26.02 -2.64
N LEU A 927 -15.64 24.93 -2.58
CA LEU A 927 -16.09 24.21 -3.77
C LEU A 927 -16.99 25.12 -4.63
N TYR A 928 -16.60 25.34 -5.87
CA TYR A 928 -17.34 26.16 -6.83
C TYR A 928 -18.14 25.29 -7.80
N ARG A 929 -17.51 24.26 -8.39
CA ARG A 929 -18.16 23.32 -9.32
C ARG A 929 -17.57 21.92 -9.16
N GLN A 930 -18.40 20.89 -9.26
CA GLN A 930 -17.97 19.50 -9.19
C GLN A 930 -17.81 18.86 -10.56
N SER A 931 -16.92 17.87 -10.67
CA SER A 931 -16.82 16.93 -11.79
C SER A 931 -16.70 17.57 -13.20
N ILE A 932 -16.07 18.74 -13.32
CA ILE A 932 -15.95 19.44 -14.59
C ILE A 932 -14.79 18.92 -15.44
N LYS A 933 -14.99 18.91 -16.77
CA LYS A 933 -13.95 18.57 -17.76
C LYS A 933 -13.25 19.82 -18.28
N GLU A 934 -12.21 19.63 -19.09
CA GLU A 934 -11.40 20.74 -19.63
C GLU A 934 -12.21 21.85 -20.29
N ASP A 935 -13.12 21.51 -21.19
CA ASP A 935 -13.91 22.52 -21.92
C ASP A 935 -14.74 23.38 -20.98
N GLU A 936 -15.31 22.78 -19.93
CA GLU A 936 -16.05 23.47 -18.88
C GLU A 936 -15.12 24.33 -18.01
N ILE A 937 -13.93 23.82 -17.66
CA ILE A 937 -12.91 24.61 -16.95
C ILE A 937 -12.59 25.88 -17.72
N LEU A 938 -12.34 25.77 -19.03
CA LEU A 938 -12.01 26.92 -19.88
C LEU A 938 -13.20 27.87 -20.05
N ALA A 939 -14.41 27.34 -20.18
CA ALA A 939 -15.65 28.12 -20.28
C ALA A 939 -15.95 28.91 -19.01
N ILE A 940 -15.52 28.42 -17.84
CA ILE A 940 -15.64 29.13 -16.56
C ILE A 940 -14.49 30.13 -16.39
N MET A 941 -13.24 29.68 -16.58
CA MET A 941 -12.06 30.48 -16.24
C MET A 941 -11.87 31.68 -17.15
N LYS A 942 -12.08 31.56 -18.46
CA LYS A 942 -11.83 32.68 -19.40
C LYS A 942 -12.72 33.90 -19.11
N PRO A 943 -14.06 33.76 -18.94
CA PRO A 943 -14.90 34.88 -18.53
C PRO A 943 -14.54 35.42 -17.14
N LEU A 944 -14.19 34.54 -16.21
CA LEU A 944 -13.87 34.93 -14.84
C LEU A 944 -12.57 35.76 -14.75
N LEU A 945 -11.54 35.38 -15.52
CA LEU A 945 -10.30 36.15 -15.65
C LEU A 945 -10.55 37.52 -16.29
N LYS A 946 -11.40 37.59 -17.33
CA LYS A 946 -11.82 38.86 -17.94
C LYS A 946 -12.54 39.75 -16.94
N ARG A 947 -13.47 39.20 -16.15
CA ARG A 947 -14.15 39.95 -15.09
C ARG A 947 -13.17 40.46 -14.03
N TYR A 948 -12.24 39.62 -13.58
CA TYR A 948 -11.20 40.04 -12.64
C TYR A 948 -10.37 41.22 -13.18
N ALA A 949 -9.97 41.18 -14.45
CA ALA A 949 -9.23 42.30 -15.06
C ALA A 949 -10.00 43.63 -15.05
N LEU A 950 -11.33 43.58 -15.22
CA LEU A 950 -12.19 44.76 -15.37
C LEU A 950 -12.76 45.27 -14.03
N GLU A 951 -13.02 44.37 -13.09
CA GLU A 951 -13.82 44.64 -11.88
C GLU A 951 -12.99 44.65 -10.59
N ARG A 952 -11.69 44.29 -10.64
CA ARG A 952 -10.82 44.28 -9.45
C ARG A 952 -10.56 45.68 -8.90
N ASN A 953 -10.40 45.77 -7.59
CA ASN A 953 -9.85 46.96 -6.95
C ASN A 953 -8.32 47.00 -7.12
N GLU A 954 -7.73 48.19 -6.93
CA GLU A 954 -6.28 48.34 -6.97
C GLU A 954 -5.59 47.47 -5.92
N GLY A 955 -4.64 46.64 -6.35
CA GLY A 955 -3.90 45.71 -5.48
C GLY A 955 -4.68 44.46 -5.03
N GLU A 956 -5.95 44.31 -5.44
CA GLU A 956 -6.77 43.16 -5.09
C GLU A 956 -6.29 41.88 -5.78
N ARG A 957 -6.25 40.78 -5.03
CA ARG A 957 -5.89 39.44 -5.53
C ARG A 957 -7.12 38.67 -6.01
N PHE A 958 -6.93 37.73 -6.92
CA PHE A 958 -8.01 37.01 -7.59
C PHE A 958 -8.95 36.27 -6.63
N GLY A 959 -8.41 35.64 -5.60
CA GLY A 959 -9.20 34.94 -4.59
C GLY A 959 -10.04 35.89 -3.73
N ASP A 960 -9.53 37.07 -3.42
CA ASP A 960 -10.28 38.11 -2.70
C ASP A 960 -11.36 38.73 -3.60
N PHE A 961 -11.05 38.96 -4.88
CA PHE A 961 -12.01 39.37 -5.90
C PHE A 961 -13.19 38.39 -6.00
N CYS A 962 -12.92 37.08 -6.02
CA CYS A 962 -13.98 36.06 -6.08
C CYS A 962 -14.94 36.15 -4.89
N VAL A 963 -14.41 36.41 -3.69
CA VAL A 963 -15.22 36.57 -2.48
C VAL A 963 -16.00 37.89 -2.50
N ARG A 964 -15.32 39.02 -2.77
CA ARG A 964 -15.94 40.35 -2.79
C ARG A 964 -17.05 40.46 -3.82
N SER A 965 -16.84 39.89 -5.01
CA SER A 965 -17.79 39.98 -6.13
C SER A 965 -18.91 38.94 -6.06
N GLY A 966 -19.04 38.21 -4.94
CA GLY A 966 -20.12 37.24 -4.72
C GLY A 966 -20.05 35.98 -5.59
N ILE A 967 -18.87 35.66 -6.17
CA ILE A 967 -18.70 34.44 -6.97
C ILE A 967 -18.62 33.21 -6.07
N ILE A 968 -18.05 33.36 -4.88
CA ILE A 968 -17.92 32.28 -3.90
C ILE A 968 -17.93 32.84 -2.47
N VAL A 969 -18.50 32.11 -1.52
CA VAL A 969 -18.44 32.46 -0.09
C VAL A 969 -17.07 32.11 0.47
N ALA A 970 -16.53 32.97 1.35
CA ALA A 970 -15.26 32.70 2.02
C ALA A 970 -15.38 31.52 3.02
N THR A 971 -14.42 30.60 2.98
CA THR A 971 -14.22 29.63 4.07
C THR A 971 -13.51 30.34 5.23
N THR A 972 -14.15 30.43 6.39
CA THR A 972 -13.56 31.08 7.59
C THR A 972 -12.88 30.07 8.52
N ASP A 973 -13.28 28.81 8.46
CA ASP A 973 -12.73 27.71 9.24
C ASP A 973 -12.82 26.40 8.44
N GLY A 974 -11.90 25.46 8.62
CA GLY A 974 -12.01 24.14 8.01
C GLY A 974 -13.34 23.44 8.33
N GLN A 975 -13.91 23.64 9.52
CA GLN A 975 -15.18 23.02 9.92
C GLN A 975 -16.39 23.52 9.10
N ASN A 976 -16.32 24.70 8.50
CA ASN A 976 -17.36 25.23 7.61
C ASN A 976 -16.99 25.17 6.12
N PHE A 977 -15.98 24.36 5.78
CA PHE A 977 -15.50 24.20 4.40
C PHE A 977 -16.62 23.74 3.46
N HIS A 978 -17.50 22.86 3.93
CA HIS A 978 -18.60 22.26 3.14
C HIS A 978 -19.91 23.04 3.16
N ASP A 979 -20.00 24.13 3.91
CA ASP A 979 -21.23 24.94 4.06
C ASP A 979 -21.34 25.97 2.93
N ASN A 980 -22.54 26.38 2.52
CA ASN A 980 -22.78 27.40 1.48
C ASN A 980 -22.02 27.11 0.18
N VAL A 981 -21.92 25.84 -0.18
CA VAL A 981 -21.43 25.41 -1.49
C VAL A 981 -22.59 25.46 -2.48
N ALA A 982 -22.31 25.63 -3.77
CA ALA A 982 -23.30 25.92 -4.82
C ALA A 982 -24.41 24.85 -5.04
N GLU A 983 -24.52 23.86 -4.17
CA GLU A 983 -25.56 22.81 -4.15
C GLU A 983 -26.64 23.05 -3.09
N GLU A 984 -26.49 24.05 -2.21
CA GLU A 984 -27.50 24.37 -1.19
C GLU A 984 -28.64 25.30 -1.70
N GLU A 985 -28.60 25.78 -2.94
CA GLU A 985 -29.62 26.72 -3.49
C GLU A 985 -30.77 26.07 -4.29
N GLU A 986 -31.07 24.77 -4.09
CA GLU A 986 -32.30 24.13 -4.66
C GLU A 986 -33.19 23.45 -3.61
N ASP A 987 -33.07 23.85 -2.34
CA ASP A 987 -33.94 23.36 -1.26
C ASP A 987 -35.11 24.30 -0.90
N GLU A 988 -35.25 25.43 -1.60
CA GLU A 988 -36.44 26.31 -1.55
C GLU A 988 -36.89 26.72 -2.97
N GLU A 989 -37.62 25.84 -3.67
CA GLU A 989 -38.74 26.21 -4.58
C GLU A 989 -39.64 25.00 -4.90
#